data_AF-A0A9D8AYR0-F1
#
_entry.id   AF-A0A9D8AYR0-F1
#
_cell.length_a   1.000
_cell.length_b   1.000
_cell.length_c   1.000
_cell.angle_alpha   90.00
_cell.angle_beta   90.00
_cell.angle_gamma   90.00
#
_symmetry.space_group_name_H-M   'P 1'
#
loop_
_entity.id
_entity.type
_entity.pdbx_description
1 polymer ?
#
loop_
_entity_poly.entity_id
_entity_poly.type
_entity_poly.pdbx_seq_one_letter_code
_entity_poly.pdbx_strand_id
1 'polypeptide(L)'
;MDIDIKPNDTVHSYRFEHPIGHGAYGMVWKVHHLYLDRPFAAKVIDTRDLDIQNLERVKQECRIGGKLERKDHVVQVQDAFPEGDRFYIVMELMTGGSLDRYLRDHPHPDFGLTLAWALGLCSALEQVHALDVVHRDIKPQNILLTDNAQIKLSDFGVSHLPDSGLTTVYQPGTPGYRAPEQEANQPIDAGADIYALCAVLFEVWTGQKHVRYKHAERGVLREEMSLFLAEGYPDLAPALRERLVNLVLAGLRSRQERISLAELKASLGAIRTDWLQGETGEQAVSVAQAKVAQQLKSIAHPTVVSNLPQRPVAARSKPPGQTALTEWLEDQFGLGYRESASNNVILRVDPEGEWQSQLDCLSPNLNLLPYRGSLLETRYRLEQRPLDQLTVAYLPMVQEEADYLLPYRFTSRIFCETLYDFLTERGVPLPRSARERREIRSMLPLLVLESVGKGASFWEGVTSVKGAWSALIPDFAGQMGQFLDQPEETWKSLGQSARAAYFRAMIEARFGFAAPVDDPEGYARALVAHLCLVDLYWQAGAPDDFSYPLPNARFLDACRSALTTWRYDSRYRDRFAQYARSIEVDYAGLLDWARAHADRLQDPPLPGVARAAWEKVASEIAGWTALDQARAYAEEHRSSIRQAAKSFWSTLGETPGWAALALADELVCAVGGALDELGGFDAPAGMIRAYVERWWQVDRTYRHCKRALEGHFSGCAALTGWVDRFYMRFLTETNERWTLLLHSQNAWGFPGVLPSQDTLWQRVASSTAPRRAVFLVDALRYELGHILLDRLSAEYDTGIEAMATRLPSNTPLGMSALLPDADKQEIDWEDRDWRISVPGFQGNLASKADRDKWLQACLPNVEIVTLQQLLSPASATSGEVTWLLVTSGEIDAVGENARTLTPAVLDDLVERVARGVRKAAQAGFSEIHVVGDHGFLLFDRVADHGKVELAQDQWLKKGPRYAISRQVAPVAHLRFPILGSKELVGCFPNGIICFKAWGHYNYVHGGPALQEVIVPHLTVRSSPLSLPVGIEIEADSETRVAFFKVTLKPVQTGLLSTEREVRLALERQDGGLVRESLEVVGIEEPVVKNLKVYPQDNVPYGETLYVTAYDAQTGERLARHAIRFVVSLEL
;
A
#
# COMPACT_ATOMS: atom_id res chain seq x y z
N MET A 1 0.66 16.15 6.09
CA MET A 1 0.02 16.43 4.79
C MET A 1 -0.16 17.93 4.69
N ASP A 2 0.83 18.66 4.17
CA ASP A 2 0.65 20.08 3.82
C ASP A 2 0.39 20.17 2.33
N ILE A 3 -0.86 20.40 1.97
CA ILE A 3 -1.27 20.67 0.59
C ILE A 3 -0.96 22.15 0.34
N ASP A 4 0.11 22.43 -0.41
CA ASP A 4 0.49 23.80 -0.84
C ASP A 4 -0.51 24.31 -1.89
N ILE A 5 -1.70 24.65 -1.40
CA ILE A 5 -2.73 25.45 -2.08
C ILE A 5 -3.00 26.63 -1.17
N LYS A 6 -2.93 27.84 -1.73
CA LYS A 6 -3.16 29.08 -1.02
C LYS A 6 -4.53 29.65 -1.37
N PRO A 7 -5.14 30.44 -0.46
CA PRO A 7 -6.29 31.26 -0.79
C PRO A 7 -6.03 32.08 -2.07
N ASN A 8 -6.99 32.04 -2.99
CA ASN A 8 -6.99 32.61 -4.34
C ASN A 8 -6.21 31.85 -5.43
N ASP A 9 -5.55 30.74 -5.12
CA ASP A 9 -5.00 29.88 -6.16
C ASP A 9 -6.13 29.38 -7.06
N THR A 10 -5.86 29.27 -8.36
CA THR A 10 -6.83 28.77 -9.33
C THR A 10 -6.27 27.50 -9.97
N VAL A 11 -6.99 26.40 -9.80
CA VAL A 11 -6.70 25.14 -10.50
C VAL A 11 -7.85 24.86 -11.45
N HIS A 12 -7.53 24.70 -12.74
CA HIS A 12 -8.49 24.74 -13.84
C HIS A 12 -9.42 25.96 -13.78
N SER A 13 -10.68 25.74 -13.42
CA SER A 13 -11.74 26.77 -13.34
C SER A 13 -12.16 27.06 -11.90
N TYR A 14 -11.49 26.49 -10.90
CA TYR A 14 -11.86 26.58 -9.49
C TYR A 14 -10.84 27.43 -8.74
N ARG A 15 -11.30 28.58 -8.22
CA ARG A 15 -10.52 29.43 -7.34
C ARG A 15 -10.70 28.99 -5.89
N PHE A 16 -9.61 28.63 -5.24
CA PHE A 16 -9.59 28.18 -3.85
C PHE A 16 -9.79 29.37 -2.92
N GLU A 17 -10.68 29.24 -1.94
CA GLU A 17 -10.95 30.32 -0.97
C GLU A 17 -10.27 30.01 0.36
N HIS A 18 -10.73 28.99 1.08
CA HIS A 18 -10.18 28.58 2.36
C HIS A 18 -10.50 27.10 2.63
N PRO A 19 -9.69 26.41 3.46
CA PRO A 19 -9.97 25.04 3.87
C PRO A 19 -11.23 24.98 4.75
N ILE A 20 -12.08 23.98 4.51
CA ILE A 20 -13.35 23.74 5.23
C ILE A 20 -13.39 22.39 5.96
N GLY A 21 -12.43 21.50 5.70
CA GLY A 21 -12.33 20.21 6.41
C GLY A 21 -11.02 19.48 6.11
N HIS A 22 -10.66 18.54 6.98
CA HIS A 22 -9.55 17.62 6.77
C HIS A 22 -10.07 16.18 6.73
N GLY A 23 -9.74 15.44 5.69
CA GLY A 23 -10.04 14.02 5.53
C GLY A 23 -8.81 13.14 5.73
N ALA A 24 -8.99 11.82 5.63
CA ALA A 24 -7.93 10.83 5.86
C ALA A 24 -6.77 10.88 4.84
N TYR A 25 -7.03 11.33 3.61
CA TYR A 25 -6.06 11.36 2.51
C TYR A 25 -5.87 12.76 1.91
N GLY A 26 -6.44 13.80 2.54
CA GLY A 26 -6.46 15.13 1.91
C GLY A 26 -7.22 16.21 2.65
N MET A 27 -7.19 17.44 2.12
CA MET A 27 -7.87 18.61 2.67
C MET A 27 -9.04 19.01 1.77
N VAL A 28 -10.17 19.36 2.37
CA VAL A 28 -11.35 19.85 1.66
C VAL A 28 -11.35 21.37 1.71
N TRP A 29 -11.45 22.00 0.54
CA TRP A 29 -11.47 23.45 0.38
C TRP A 29 -12.81 23.93 -0.11
N LYS A 30 -13.24 25.11 0.35
CA LYS A 30 -14.25 25.87 -0.38
C LYS A 30 -13.59 26.45 -1.62
N VAL A 31 -14.20 26.22 -2.77
CA VAL A 31 -13.73 26.73 -4.05
C VAL A 31 -14.86 27.45 -4.78
N HIS A 32 -14.52 28.41 -5.63
CA HIS A 32 -15.47 29.15 -6.45
C HIS A 32 -15.20 28.84 -7.92
N HIS A 33 -16.19 28.30 -8.62
CA HIS A 33 -16.04 28.04 -10.05
C HIS A 33 -16.16 29.36 -10.82
N LEU A 34 -15.10 29.77 -11.50
CA LEU A 34 -14.97 31.10 -12.12
C LEU A 34 -16.01 31.38 -13.21
N TYR A 35 -16.36 30.37 -14.01
CA TYR A 35 -17.35 30.53 -15.09
C TYR A 35 -18.81 30.29 -14.67
N LEU A 36 -19.05 29.42 -13.69
CA LEU A 36 -20.40 29.11 -13.19
C LEU A 36 -20.85 30.05 -12.08
N ASP A 37 -19.94 30.91 -11.60
CA ASP A 37 -20.09 31.85 -10.48
C ASP A 37 -20.79 31.23 -9.25
N ARG A 38 -20.42 29.97 -8.96
CA ARG A 38 -21.03 29.14 -7.92
C ARG A 38 -19.96 28.52 -7.00
N PRO A 39 -20.18 28.49 -5.68
CA PRO A 39 -19.28 27.82 -4.74
C PRO A 39 -19.47 26.29 -4.76
N PHE A 40 -18.36 25.59 -4.59
CA PHE A 40 -18.24 24.14 -4.45
C PHE A 40 -17.28 23.79 -3.30
N ALA A 41 -17.20 22.50 -2.97
CA ALA A 41 -16.16 21.95 -2.13
C ALA A 41 -15.19 21.12 -3.00
N ALA A 42 -13.88 21.28 -2.84
CA ALA A 42 -12.88 20.47 -3.51
C ALA A 42 -12.07 19.68 -2.49
N LYS A 43 -12.18 18.35 -2.52
CA LYS A 43 -11.31 17.43 -1.77
C LYS A 43 -10.02 17.29 -2.57
N VAL A 44 -8.93 17.78 -1.99
CA VAL A 44 -7.59 17.74 -2.60
C VAL A 44 -6.80 16.65 -1.90
N ILE A 45 -6.29 15.71 -2.68
CA ILE A 45 -5.62 14.50 -2.22
C ILE A 45 -4.21 14.53 -2.76
N ASP A 46 -3.21 14.40 -1.89
CA ASP A 46 -1.81 14.27 -2.31
C ASP A 46 -1.58 12.83 -2.76
N THR A 47 -1.13 12.62 -4.00
CA THR A 47 -0.97 11.27 -4.56
C THR A 47 0.43 10.71 -4.41
N ARG A 48 1.41 11.49 -3.90
CA ARG A 48 2.82 11.04 -3.79
C ARG A 48 3.03 9.94 -2.76
N ASP A 49 2.27 10.00 -1.67
CA ASP A 49 2.36 9.08 -0.54
C ASP A 49 1.29 7.96 -0.60
N LEU A 50 0.47 7.91 -1.66
CA LEU A 50 -0.57 6.89 -1.81
C LEU A 50 0.00 5.65 -2.49
N ASP A 51 -0.15 4.50 -1.84
CA ASP A 51 0.01 3.21 -2.50
C ASP A 51 -1.05 3.00 -3.60
N ILE A 52 -0.83 1.98 -4.44
CA ILE A 52 -1.70 1.63 -5.56
C ILE A 52 -3.15 1.36 -5.09
N GLN A 53 -3.32 0.77 -3.90
CA GLN A 53 -4.65 0.43 -3.38
C GLN A 53 -5.43 1.69 -2.97
N ASN A 54 -4.78 2.64 -2.31
CA ASN A 54 -5.39 3.90 -1.90
C ASN A 54 -5.65 4.81 -3.11
N LEU A 55 -4.79 4.79 -4.13
CA LEU A 55 -5.07 5.49 -5.39
C LEU A 55 -6.30 4.91 -6.12
N GLU A 56 -6.45 3.57 -6.16
CA GLU A 56 -7.64 2.96 -6.74
C GLU A 56 -8.91 3.25 -5.91
N ARG A 57 -8.82 3.39 -4.59
CA ARG A 57 -9.94 3.86 -3.75
C ARG A 57 -10.40 5.26 -4.12
N VAL A 58 -9.46 6.18 -4.35
CA VAL A 58 -9.77 7.55 -4.77
C VAL A 58 -10.49 7.54 -6.12
N LYS A 59 -10.00 6.74 -7.09
CA LYS A 59 -10.67 6.57 -8.38
C LYS A 59 -12.05 5.90 -8.23
N GLN A 60 -12.19 4.95 -7.32
CA GLN A 60 -13.45 4.27 -7.03
C GLN A 60 -14.48 5.22 -6.41
N GLU A 61 -14.08 6.10 -5.49
CA GLU A 61 -14.93 7.18 -4.94
C GLU A 61 -15.52 8.02 -6.08
N CYS A 62 -14.70 8.41 -7.05
CA CYS A 62 -15.13 9.19 -8.21
C CYS A 62 -16.10 8.42 -9.11
N ARG A 63 -15.80 7.14 -9.41
CA ARG A 63 -16.67 6.27 -10.22
C ARG A 63 -18.03 6.07 -9.57
N ILE A 64 -18.06 5.85 -8.25
CA ILE A 64 -19.30 5.69 -7.48
C ILE A 64 -20.08 7.01 -7.44
N GLY A 65 -19.40 8.13 -7.15
CA GLY A 65 -19.99 9.47 -7.18
C GLY A 65 -20.65 9.79 -8.53
N GLY A 66 -20.00 9.44 -9.64
CA GLY A 66 -20.57 9.61 -10.98
C GLY A 66 -21.81 8.73 -11.25
N LYS A 67 -21.88 7.52 -10.67
CA LYS A 67 -23.08 6.66 -10.77
C LYS A 67 -24.25 7.16 -9.91
N LEU A 68 -23.94 7.91 -8.85
CA LEU A 68 -24.92 8.49 -7.92
C LEU A 68 -25.36 9.91 -8.31
N GLU A 69 -25.02 10.36 -9.52
CA GLU A 69 -25.46 11.65 -10.04
C GLU A 69 -26.99 11.75 -10.03
N ARG A 70 -27.51 12.89 -9.57
CA ARG A 70 -28.95 13.21 -9.44
C ARG A 70 -29.73 12.35 -8.43
N LYS A 71 -29.05 11.65 -7.53
CA LYS A 71 -29.69 10.93 -6.41
C LYS A 71 -29.98 11.85 -5.22
N ASP A 72 -31.18 11.75 -4.68
CA ASP A 72 -31.58 12.53 -3.51
C ASP A 72 -30.85 12.03 -2.26
N HIS A 73 -30.57 12.94 -1.31
CA HIS A 73 -29.88 12.63 -0.05
C HIS A 73 -28.46 12.04 -0.19
N VAL A 74 -27.80 12.22 -1.34
CA VAL A 74 -26.39 11.88 -1.57
C VAL A 74 -25.65 13.11 -2.10
N VAL A 75 -24.45 13.37 -1.59
CA VAL A 75 -23.60 14.48 -2.04
C VAL A 75 -23.20 14.29 -3.50
N GLN A 76 -23.45 15.31 -4.31
CA GLN A 76 -23.21 15.29 -5.73
C GLN A 76 -21.74 15.61 -6.05
N VAL A 77 -21.08 14.71 -6.79
CA VAL A 77 -19.76 14.95 -7.39
C VAL A 77 -19.95 15.71 -8.70
N GLN A 78 -19.33 16.88 -8.79
CA GLN A 78 -19.40 17.77 -9.94
C GLN A 78 -18.28 17.50 -10.94
N ASP A 79 -17.07 17.23 -10.45
CA ASP A 79 -15.88 17.05 -11.28
C ASP A 79 -14.83 16.22 -10.53
N ALA A 80 -13.94 15.56 -11.25
CA ALA A 80 -12.82 14.82 -10.67
C ALA A 80 -11.66 14.72 -11.66
N PHE A 81 -10.47 15.19 -11.26
CA PHE A 81 -9.31 15.27 -12.15
C PHE A 81 -7.98 15.18 -11.38
N PRO A 82 -6.95 14.57 -11.98
CA PRO A 82 -5.57 14.71 -11.51
C PRO A 82 -4.94 16.02 -12.02
N GLU A 83 -4.13 16.69 -11.20
CA GLU A 83 -3.30 17.83 -11.62
C GLU A 83 -1.98 17.78 -10.84
N GLY A 84 -0.88 17.52 -11.56
CA GLY A 84 0.43 17.25 -10.95
C GLY A 84 0.38 16.04 -10.01
N ASP A 85 0.93 16.22 -8.83
CA ASP A 85 1.01 15.22 -7.75
C ASP A 85 -0.23 15.17 -6.86
N ARG A 86 -1.38 15.62 -7.37
CA ARG A 86 -2.61 15.76 -6.61
C ARG A 86 -3.81 15.27 -7.41
N PHE A 87 -4.81 14.76 -6.68
CA PHE A 87 -6.11 14.40 -7.21
C PHE A 87 -7.19 15.27 -6.58
N TYR A 88 -8.08 15.81 -7.40
CA TYR A 88 -9.13 16.72 -7.00
C TYR A 88 -10.49 16.07 -7.21
N ILE A 89 -11.34 16.10 -6.18
CA ILE A 89 -12.75 15.71 -6.28
C ILE A 89 -13.59 16.92 -5.90
N VAL A 90 -14.24 17.51 -6.90
CA VAL A 90 -15.13 18.65 -6.72
C VAL A 90 -16.54 18.16 -6.49
N MET A 91 -17.17 18.63 -5.41
CA MET A 91 -18.50 18.24 -4.96
C MET A 91 -19.32 19.47 -4.57
N GLU A 92 -20.63 19.31 -4.48
CA GLU A 92 -21.49 20.38 -3.98
C GLU A 92 -21.08 20.82 -2.56
N LEU A 93 -21.14 22.13 -2.30
CA LEU A 93 -20.80 22.68 -0.99
C LEU A 93 -21.96 22.47 0.01
N MET A 94 -21.69 21.72 1.07
CA MET A 94 -22.63 21.49 2.17
C MET A 94 -22.46 22.53 3.27
N THR A 95 -23.25 23.60 3.20
CA THR A 95 -23.10 24.79 4.08
C THR A 95 -23.52 24.56 5.53
N GLY A 96 -24.31 23.52 5.83
CA GLY A 96 -24.72 23.16 7.19
C GLY A 96 -23.68 22.35 7.98
N GLY A 97 -22.56 21.98 7.37
CA GLY A 97 -21.51 21.17 8.00
C GLY A 97 -21.90 19.70 8.22
N SER A 98 -21.16 18.98 9.05
CA SER A 98 -21.45 17.58 9.38
C SER A 98 -22.48 17.44 10.51
N LEU A 99 -23.22 16.33 10.51
CA LEU A 99 -24.15 15.99 11.57
C LEU A 99 -23.43 15.84 12.92
N ASP A 100 -22.21 15.31 12.94
CA ASP A 100 -21.35 15.28 14.15
C ASP A 100 -21.15 16.67 14.77
N ARG A 101 -20.86 17.68 13.94
CA ARG A 101 -20.71 19.06 14.43
C ARG A 101 -22.04 19.58 14.98
N TYR A 102 -23.13 19.33 14.27
CA TYR A 102 -24.46 19.73 14.70
C TYR A 102 -24.85 19.12 16.06
N LEU A 103 -24.60 17.81 16.26
CA LEU A 103 -24.95 17.08 17.48
C LEU A 103 -24.13 17.52 18.70
N ARG A 104 -22.91 18.04 18.51
CA ARG A 104 -22.14 18.63 19.61
C ARG A 104 -22.80 19.88 20.19
N ASP A 105 -23.38 20.70 19.32
CA ASP A 105 -24.07 21.93 19.71
C ASP A 105 -25.54 21.66 20.12
N HIS A 106 -26.10 20.54 19.64
CA HIS A 106 -27.50 20.15 19.84
C HIS A 106 -27.59 18.65 20.21
N PRO A 107 -27.30 18.28 21.48
CA PRO A 107 -27.28 16.89 21.91
C PRO A 107 -28.64 16.18 21.83
N HIS A 108 -29.74 16.95 21.82
CA HIS A 108 -31.10 16.46 21.57
C HIS A 108 -31.77 17.34 20.50
N PRO A 109 -31.56 17.05 19.21
CA PRO A 109 -32.21 17.78 18.12
C PRO A 109 -33.73 17.62 18.16
N ASP A 110 -34.47 18.51 17.49
CA ASP A 110 -35.92 18.37 17.37
C ASP A 110 -36.31 16.99 16.80
N PHE A 111 -37.24 16.30 17.47
CA PHE A 111 -37.60 14.93 17.11
C PHE A 111 -38.11 14.81 15.67
N GLY A 112 -38.93 15.75 15.20
CA GLY A 112 -39.45 15.76 13.83
C GLY A 112 -38.33 15.88 12.80
N LEU A 113 -37.30 16.68 13.11
CA LEU A 113 -36.10 16.79 12.29
C LEU A 113 -35.27 15.50 12.28
N THR A 114 -35.05 14.87 13.43
CA THR A 114 -34.32 13.59 13.50
C THR A 114 -35.02 12.47 12.72
N LEU A 115 -36.35 12.47 12.72
CA LEU A 115 -37.16 11.50 11.99
C LEU A 115 -37.10 11.74 10.49
N ALA A 116 -37.07 13.00 10.06
CA ALA A 116 -36.83 13.37 8.67
C ALA A 116 -35.43 12.94 8.20
N TRP A 117 -34.40 13.10 9.04
CA TRP A 117 -33.04 12.61 8.75
C TRP A 117 -32.99 11.10 8.61
N ALA A 118 -33.62 10.36 9.52
CA ALA A 118 -33.68 8.90 9.48
C ALA A 118 -34.29 8.40 8.16
N LEU A 119 -35.41 9.00 7.73
CA LEU A 119 -36.07 8.67 6.47
C LEU A 119 -35.24 9.07 5.24
N GLY A 120 -34.58 10.22 5.29
CA GLY A 120 -33.66 10.66 4.23
C GLY A 120 -32.49 9.68 4.06
N LEU A 121 -31.91 9.21 5.16
CA LEU A 121 -30.80 8.25 5.14
C LEU A 121 -31.25 6.89 4.59
N CYS A 122 -32.46 6.43 4.95
CA CYS A 122 -33.03 5.24 4.34
C CYS A 122 -33.19 5.41 2.82
N SER A 123 -33.65 6.57 2.37
CA SER A 123 -33.81 6.88 0.94
C SER A 123 -32.46 6.95 0.21
N ALA A 124 -31.42 7.49 0.85
CA ALA A 124 -30.07 7.50 0.31
C ALA A 124 -29.54 6.07 0.13
N LEU A 125 -29.69 5.22 1.16
CA LEU A 125 -29.22 3.83 1.11
C LEU A 125 -29.97 2.98 0.11
N GLU A 126 -31.28 3.16 -0.06
CA GLU A 126 -32.03 2.47 -1.12
C GLU A 126 -31.47 2.77 -2.50
N GLN A 127 -31.13 4.05 -2.76
CA GLN A 127 -30.56 4.48 -4.03
C GLN A 127 -29.13 3.97 -4.24
N VAL A 128 -28.33 3.89 -3.18
CA VAL A 128 -26.95 3.37 -3.21
C VAL A 128 -26.95 1.85 -3.41
N HIS A 129 -27.77 1.13 -2.64
CA HIS A 129 -27.89 -0.34 -2.71
C HIS A 129 -28.49 -0.82 -4.03
N ALA A 130 -29.36 -0.03 -4.67
CA ALA A 130 -29.90 -0.32 -6.00
C ALA A 130 -28.84 -0.31 -7.13
N LEU A 131 -27.65 0.22 -6.85
CA LEU A 131 -26.50 0.20 -7.77
C LEU A 131 -25.44 -0.84 -7.36
N ASP A 132 -25.83 -1.77 -6.47
CA ASP A 132 -24.96 -2.77 -5.85
C ASP A 132 -23.75 -2.16 -5.12
N VAL A 133 -23.89 -0.94 -4.60
CA VAL A 133 -22.86 -0.28 -3.80
C VAL A 133 -23.18 -0.48 -2.32
N VAL A 134 -22.20 -0.85 -1.51
CA VAL A 134 -22.29 -0.83 -0.03
C VAL A 134 -21.38 0.27 0.50
N HIS A 135 -21.91 1.17 1.33
CA HIS A 135 -21.19 2.37 1.79
C HIS A 135 -20.03 2.05 2.74
N ARG A 136 -20.27 1.17 3.73
CA ARG A 136 -19.30 0.62 4.72
C ARG A 136 -18.74 1.57 5.78
N ASP A 137 -18.86 2.89 5.64
CA ASP A 137 -18.44 3.88 6.65
C ASP A 137 -19.50 4.96 6.94
N ILE A 138 -20.73 4.54 7.26
CA ILE A 138 -21.80 5.46 7.68
C ILE A 138 -21.56 5.88 9.12
N LYS A 139 -21.45 7.20 9.35
CA LYS A 139 -21.21 7.82 10.66
C LYS A 139 -21.61 9.29 10.62
N PRO A 140 -21.82 9.97 11.77
CA PRO A 140 -22.25 11.37 11.79
C PRO A 140 -21.29 12.35 11.10
N GLN A 141 -20.00 12.02 10.97
CA GLN A 141 -19.02 12.84 10.24
C GLN A 141 -19.23 12.80 8.71
N ASN A 142 -19.77 11.69 8.19
CA ASN A 142 -20.01 11.47 6.76
C ASN A 142 -21.45 11.81 6.33
N ILE A 143 -22.27 12.29 7.27
CA ILE A 143 -23.63 12.77 7.02
C ILE A 143 -23.57 14.31 7.08
N LEU A 144 -23.78 14.97 5.95
CA LEU A 144 -23.66 16.42 5.81
C LEU A 144 -25.03 17.09 5.74
N LEU A 145 -25.11 18.33 6.21
CA LEU A 145 -26.34 19.11 6.26
C LEU A 145 -26.32 20.23 5.21
N THR A 146 -27.45 20.43 4.54
CA THR A 146 -27.69 21.61 3.70
C THR A 146 -28.03 22.82 4.58
N ASP A 147 -28.07 24.02 3.99
CA ASP A 147 -28.64 25.23 4.58
C ASP A 147 -30.10 25.07 5.06
N ASN A 148 -30.87 24.18 4.43
CA ASN A 148 -32.25 23.84 4.83
C ASN A 148 -32.33 22.63 5.79
N ALA A 149 -31.23 22.27 6.46
CA ALA A 149 -31.13 21.14 7.40
C ALA A 149 -31.50 19.75 6.82
N GLN A 150 -31.46 19.58 5.49
CA GLN A 150 -31.58 18.28 4.87
C GLN A 150 -30.25 17.53 4.95
N ILE A 151 -30.31 16.23 5.20
CA ILE A 151 -29.10 15.38 5.18
C ILE A 151 -28.75 14.98 3.76
N LYS A 152 -27.45 14.84 3.52
CA LYS A 152 -26.86 14.14 2.38
C LYS A 152 -25.71 13.25 2.86
N LEU A 153 -25.68 12.01 2.38
CA LEU A 153 -24.62 11.05 2.63
C LEU A 153 -23.41 11.35 1.74
N SER A 154 -22.21 11.28 2.31
CA SER A 154 -20.93 11.63 1.66
C SER A 154 -19.85 10.58 1.95
N ASP A 155 -18.73 10.67 1.23
CA ASP A 155 -17.49 9.90 1.44
C ASP A 155 -17.60 8.39 1.11
N PHE A 156 -17.61 8.09 -0.19
CA PHE A 156 -17.65 6.74 -0.75
C PHE A 156 -16.26 6.11 -0.94
N GLY A 157 -15.21 6.69 -0.33
CA GLY A 157 -13.81 6.29 -0.50
C GLY A 157 -13.47 4.88 -0.02
N VAL A 158 -14.39 4.22 0.68
CA VAL A 158 -14.27 2.84 1.12
C VAL A 158 -15.45 1.94 0.73
N SER A 159 -16.30 2.44 -0.17
CA SER A 159 -17.48 1.73 -0.65
C SER A 159 -17.12 0.63 -1.64
N HIS A 160 -17.84 -0.48 -1.60
CA HIS A 160 -17.51 -1.70 -2.35
C HIS A 160 -18.49 -1.95 -3.50
N LEU A 161 -17.96 -2.38 -4.64
CA LEU A 161 -18.71 -2.96 -5.77
C LEU A 161 -18.46 -4.49 -5.81
N PRO A 162 -19.50 -5.34 -5.87
CA PRO A 162 -19.39 -6.80 -5.75
C PRO A 162 -18.36 -7.46 -6.67
N ASP A 163 -18.09 -6.90 -7.86
CA ASP A 163 -17.21 -7.48 -8.89
C ASP A 163 -15.81 -6.81 -8.99
N SER A 164 -15.42 -5.95 -8.05
CA SER A 164 -14.19 -5.14 -8.19
C SER A 164 -12.88 -5.83 -7.81
N GLY A 165 -12.86 -7.13 -7.50
CA GLY A 165 -11.63 -7.89 -7.19
C GLY A 165 -10.84 -7.43 -5.95
N LEU A 166 -11.34 -6.43 -5.22
CA LEU A 166 -10.73 -5.87 -4.02
C LEU A 166 -11.15 -6.67 -2.78
N THR A 167 -10.60 -7.88 -2.63
CA THR A 167 -10.73 -8.68 -1.40
C THR A 167 -9.50 -8.52 -0.48
N THR A 168 -9.72 -7.76 0.60
CA THR A 168 -9.29 -7.97 2.01
C THR A 168 -7.80 -8.03 2.40
N VAL A 169 -7.26 -6.86 2.82
CA VAL A 169 -6.34 -6.69 3.99
C VAL A 169 -6.73 -5.48 4.85
N TYR A 170 -7.50 -4.53 4.30
CA TYR A 170 -7.99 -3.34 5.02
C TYR A 170 -9.47 -3.51 5.39
N GLN A 171 -9.79 -3.28 6.66
CA GLN A 171 -11.17 -3.20 7.14
C GLN A 171 -11.63 -1.75 7.20
N PRO A 172 -12.33 -1.24 6.16
CA PRO A 172 -12.88 0.10 6.24
C PRO A 172 -14.04 0.18 7.24
N GLY A 173 -14.12 1.31 7.94
CA GLY A 173 -15.21 1.64 8.86
C GLY A 173 -14.72 2.17 10.20
N THR A 174 -15.49 3.09 10.79
CA THR A 174 -15.13 3.73 12.06
C THR A 174 -15.58 2.87 13.25
N PRO A 175 -14.70 2.59 14.24
CA PRO A 175 -15.07 1.84 15.45
C PRO A 175 -16.32 2.42 16.13
N GLY A 176 -17.29 1.57 16.49
CA GLY A 176 -18.59 1.96 17.05
C GLY A 176 -19.76 1.91 16.05
N TYR A 177 -19.49 2.12 14.75
CA TYR A 177 -20.48 2.01 13.67
C TYR A 177 -20.29 0.75 12.80
N ARG A 178 -19.14 0.05 12.93
CA ARG A 178 -18.88 -1.21 12.22
C ARG A 178 -19.84 -2.32 12.66
N ALA A 179 -20.44 -2.99 11.68
CA ALA A 179 -21.32 -4.12 11.89
C ALA A 179 -20.58 -5.35 12.44
N PRO A 180 -21.27 -6.30 13.12
CA PRO A 180 -20.70 -7.56 13.58
C PRO A 180 -19.91 -8.33 12.55
N GLU A 181 -20.45 -8.43 11.34
CA GLU A 181 -19.81 -9.08 10.21
C GLU A 181 -18.58 -8.31 9.70
N GLN A 182 -18.56 -6.97 9.80
CA GLN A 182 -17.37 -6.18 9.51
C GLN A 182 -16.28 -6.50 10.54
N GLU A 183 -16.57 -6.39 11.84
CA GLU A 183 -15.61 -6.70 12.92
C GLU A 183 -15.08 -8.16 12.86
N ALA A 184 -15.90 -9.10 12.37
CA ALA A 184 -15.58 -10.52 12.29
C ALA A 184 -14.93 -10.96 10.95
N ASN A 185 -14.56 -10.03 10.06
CA ASN A 185 -14.02 -10.34 8.72
C ASN A 185 -14.94 -11.25 7.87
N GLN A 186 -16.26 -11.18 8.07
CA GLN A 186 -17.22 -11.96 7.30
C GLN A 186 -17.64 -11.20 6.02
N PRO A 187 -18.24 -11.90 5.02
CA PRO A 187 -18.76 -11.24 3.83
C PRO A 187 -19.72 -10.10 4.18
N ILE A 188 -19.40 -8.89 3.69
CA ILE A 188 -20.14 -7.66 3.97
C ILE A 188 -21.15 -7.41 2.84
N ASP A 189 -22.43 -7.34 3.20
CA ASP A 189 -23.53 -6.94 2.32
C ASP A 189 -24.15 -5.61 2.78
N ALA A 190 -25.24 -5.20 2.10
CA ALA A 190 -26.04 -4.03 2.45
C ALA A 190 -26.50 -3.99 3.91
N GLY A 191 -26.56 -5.14 4.60
CA GLY A 191 -26.91 -5.24 6.01
C GLY A 191 -25.95 -4.48 6.93
N ALA A 192 -24.69 -4.31 6.55
CA ALA A 192 -23.72 -3.57 7.35
C ALA A 192 -24.05 -2.07 7.42
N ASP A 193 -24.56 -1.50 6.33
CA ASP A 193 -25.01 -0.10 6.28
C ASP A 193 -26.26 0.13 7.16
N ILE A 194 -27.14 -0.87 7.26
CA ILE A 194 -28.32 -0.83 8.13
C ILE A 194 -27.89 -0.79 9.61
N TYR A 195 -26.90 -1.60 9.98
CA TYR A 195 -26.34 -1.57 11.34
C TYR A 195 -25.77 -0.19 11.68
N ALA A 196 -24.93 0.34 10.78
CA ALA A 196 -24.29 1.64 10.97
C ALA A 196 -25.32 2.77 11.05
N LEU A 197 -26.37 2.74 10.21
CA LEU A 197 -27.51 3.65 10.31
C LEU A 197 -28.19 3.58 11.68
N CYS A 198 -28.48 2.39 12.20
CA CYS A 198 -29.09 2.26 13.53
C CYS A 198 -28.16 2.72 14.66
N ALA A 199 -26.85 2.57 14.53
CA ALA A 199 -25.88 3.14 15.46
C ALA A 199 -25.88 4.68 15.42
N VAL A 200 -26.02 5.29 14.24
CA VAL A 200 -26.21 6.75 14.10
C VAL A 200 -27.54 7.19 14.72
N LEU A 201 -28.64 6.46 14.49
CA LEU A 201 -29.94 6.80 15.07
C LEU A 201 -29.94 6.69 16.60
N PHE A 202 -29.23 5.71 17.16
CA PHE A 202 -29.00 5.64 18.59
C PHE A 202 -28.34 6.92 19.11
N GLU A 203 -27.27 7.38 18.46
CA GLU A 203 -26.56 8.59 18.87
C GLU A 203 -27.40 9.86 18.73
N VAL A 204 -28.12 10.01 17.62
CA VAL A 204 -29.00 11.16 17.37
C VAL A 204 -30.13 11.25 18.41
N TRP A 205 -30.67 10.11 18.85
CA TRP A 205 -31.80 10.10 19.78
C TRP A 205 -31.42 10.05 21.25
N THR A 206 -30.24 9.54 21.59
CA THR A 206 -29.80 9.45 22.99
C THR A 206 -28.80 10.55 23.37
N GLY A 207 -28.19 11.21 22.39
CA GLY A 207 -27.02 12.07 22.60
C GLY A 207 -25.76 11.30 23.02
N GLN A 208 -25.81 9.96 23.06
CA GLN A 208 -24.72 9.09 23.48
C GLN A 208 -24.15 8.31 22.30
N LYS A 209 -22.82 8.23 22.22
CA LYS A 209 -22.17 7.39 21.20
C LYS A 209 -22.48 5.91 21.45
N HIS A 210 -22.91 5.20 20.42
CA HIS A 210 -23.07 3.76 20.49
C HIS A 210 -21.71 3.06 20.63
N VAL A 211 -21.46 2.40 21.76
CA VAL A 211 -20.21 1.65 22.02
C VAL A 211 -20.53 0.20 22.30
N ARG A 212 -20.47 -0.64 21.27
CA ARG A 212 -20.85 -2.06 21.33
C ARG A 212 -20.26 -2.85 22.52
N TYR A 213 -19.01 -2.57 22.92
CA TYR A 213 -18.34 -3.26 24.03
C TYR A 213 -18.80 -2.82 25.44
N LYS A 214 -19.45 -1.66 25.58
CA LYS A 214 -20.08 -1.26 26.85
C LYS A 214 -21.39 -2.01 27.09
N HIS A 215 -22.05 -2.46 26.03
CA HIS A 215 -23.42 -2.99 26.06
C HIS A 215 -23.47 -4.47 25.65
N ALA A 216 -22.50 -5.27 26.11
CA ALA A 216 -22.39 -6.70 25.78
C ALA A 216 -23.67 -7.50 26.11
N GLU A 217 -24.53 -6.98 26.99
CA GLU A 217 -25.85 -7.52 27.31
C GLU A 217 -26.97 -6.65 26.67
N ARG A 218 -27.80 -7.25 25.80
CA ARG A 218 -28.92 -6.57 25.11
C ARG A 218 -29.91 -5.88 26.07
N GLY A 219 -30.01 -6.34 27.32
CA GLY A 219 -30.86 -5.74 28.35
C GLY A 219 -30.43 -4.31 28.71
N VAL A 220 -29.11 -4.09 28.86
CA VAL A 220 -28.53 -2.79 29.24
C VAL A 220 -28.78 -1.74 28.17
N LEU A 221 -28.57 -2.09 26.89
CA LEU A 221 -28.79 -1.15 25.77
C LEU A 221 -30.25 -0.70 25.65
N ARG A 222 -31.20 -1.60 25.94
CA ARG A 222 -32.64 -1.29 25.94
C ARG A 222 -32.98 -0.30 27.06
N GLU A 223 -32.51 -0.56 28.26
CA GLU A 223 -32.76 0.27 29.45
C GLU A 223 -32.17 1.68 29.26
N GLU A 224 -30.92 1.77 28.81
CA GLU A 224 -30.25 3.04 28.54
C GLU A 224 -30.96 3.84 27.46
N MET A 225 -31.28 3.21 26.31
CA MET A 225 -31.98 3.92 25.24
C MET A 225 -33.36 4.40 25.67
N SER A 226 -34.08 3.59 26.46
CA SER A 226 -35.40 3.96 27.01
C SER A 226 -35.28 5.17 27.94
N LEU A 227 -34.25 5.20 28.78
CA LEU A 227 -33.96 6.29 29.71
C LEU A 227 -33.61 7.58 28.97
N PHE A 228 -32.65 7.54 28.05
CA PHE A 228 -32.22 8.73 27.30
C PHE A 228 -33.30 9.27 26.36
N LEU A 229 -34.13 8.42 25.76
CA LEU A 229 -35.28 8.86 24.98
C LEU A 229 -36.34 9.56 25.85
N ALA A 230 -36.54 9.11 27.08
CA ALA A 230 -37.46 9.76 28.01
C ALA A 230 -36.92 11.13 28.48
N GLU A 231 -35.60 11.25 28.62
CA GLU A 231 -34.93 12.51 28.99
C GLU A 231 -34.89 13.53 27.83
N GLY A 232 -34.47 13.11 26.64
CA GLY A 232 -34.33 14.01 25.49
C GLY A 232 -35.66 14.36 24.81
N TYR A 233 -36.65 13.48 24.91
CA TYR A 233 -37.98 13.65 24.28
C TYR A 233 -39.12 13.36 25.28
N PRO A 234 -39.27 14.19 26.34
CA PRO A 234 -40.26 13.95 27.39
C PRO A 234 -41.69 13.93 26.86
N ASP A 235 -41.99 14.75 25.85
CA ASP A 235 -43.31 14.91 25.23
C ASP A 235 -43.68 13.77 24.26
N LEU A 236 -42.74 12.88 23.92
CA LEU A 236 -43.01 11.75 23.04
C LEU A 236 -43.81 10.67 23.79
N ALA A 237 -44.94 10.22 23.23
CA ALA A 237 -45.77 9.21 23.86
C ALA A 237 -44.95 7.94 24.21
N PRO A 238 -45.14 7.33 25.40
CA PRO A 238 -44.36 6.15 25.82
C PRO A 238 -44.37 5.01 24.78
N ALA A 239 -45.50 4.77 24.13
CA ALA A 239 -45.62 3.76 23.08
C ALA A 239 -44.75 4.05 21.84
N LEU A 240 -44.55 5.34 21.50
CA LEU A 240 -43.65 5.74 20.40
C LEU A 240 -42.18 5.58 20.80
N ARG A 241 -41.81 5.94 22.04
CA ARG A 241 -40.45 5.69 22.57
C ARG A 241 -40.10 4.21 22.52
N GLU A 242 -41.02 3.35 22.97
CA GLU A 242 -40.83 1.90 22.98
C GLU A 242 -40.63 1.33 21.56
N ARG A 243 -41.40 1.83 20.58
CA ARG A 243 -41.22 1.47 19.17
C ARG A 243 -39.88 1.90 18.59
N LEU A 244 -39.38 3.08 18.93
CA LEU A 244 -38.05 3.56 18.51
C LEU A 244 -36.95 2.67 19.09
N VAL A 245 -37.05 2.32 20.38
CA VAL A 245 -36.12 1.39 21.04
C VAL A 245 -36.09 0.05 20.31
N ASN A 246 -37.25 -0.57 20.10
CA ASN A 246 -37.33 -1.86 19.41
C ASN A 246 -36.77 -1.79 17.99
N LEU A 247 -37.02 -0.70 17.27
CA LEU A 247 -36.58 -0.52 15.90
C LEU A 247 -35.05 -0.44 15.78
N VAL A 248 -34.41 0.38 16.64
CA VAL A 248 -32.94 0.48 16.66
C VAL A 248 -32.30 -0.82 17.11
N LEU A 249 -32.85 -1.46 18.14
CA LEU A 249 -32.37 -2.77 18.59
C LEU A 249 -32.52 -3.85 17.53
N ALA A 250 -33.53 -3.78 16.64
CA ALA A 250 -33.70 -4.69 15.52
C ALA A 250 -32.63 -4.49 14.43
N GLY A 251 -32.19 -3.25 14.19
CA GLY A 251 -31.08 -2.95 13.28
C GLY A 251 -29.70 -3.27 13.84
N LEU A 252 -29.53 -3.27 15.16
CA LEU A 252 -28.28 -3.60 15.84
C LEU A 252 -28.08 -5.13 16.08
N ARG A 253 -28.92 -5.98 15.49
CA ARG A 253 -28.81 -7.45 15.59
C ARG A 253 -27.68 -8.04 14.72
N SER A 254 -27.47 -9.35 14.88
CA SER A 254 -26.63 -10.14 13.99
C SER A 254 -27.14 -10.08 12.56
N ARG A 255 -26.26 -10.33 11.59
CA ARG A 255 -26.57 -10.27 10.15
C ARG A 255 -27.84 -11.04 9.76
N GLN A 256 -28.09 -12.20 10.37
CA GLN A 256 -29.23 -13.07 10.06
C GLN A 256 -30.56 -12.58 10.66
N GLU A 257 -30.52 -11.86 11.78
CA GLU A 257 -31.71 -11.40 12.52
C GLU A 257 -32.02 -9.91 12.28
N ARG A 258 -31.17 -9.22 11.51
CA ARG A 258 -31.26 -7.78 11.31
C ARG A 258 -32.48 -7.42 10.45
N ILE A 259 -33.19 -6.37 10.87
CA ILE A 259 -34.27 -5.79 10.08
C ILE A 259 -33.75 -5.35 8.70
N SER A 260 -34.57 -5.52 7.66
CA SER A 260 -34.23 -5.02 6.32
C SER A 260 -34.40 -3.49 6.23
N LEU A 261 -33.75 -2.87 5.24
CA LEU A 261 -33.85 -1.43 5.01
C LEU A 261 -35.30 -1.00 4.71
N ALA A 262 -36.03 -1.83 3.95
CA ALA A 262 -37.43 -1.59 3.61
C ALA A 262 -38.34 -1.61 4.86
N GLU A 263 -38.16 -2.60 5.74
CA GLU A 263 -38.90 -2.69 7.00
C GLU A 263 -38.54 -1.55 7.97
N LEU A 264 -37.26 -1.16 8.02
CA LEU A 264 -36.78 -0.02 8.81
C LEU A 264 -37.46 1.28 8.35
N LYS A 265 -37.43 1.56 7.04
CA LYS A 265 -38.06 2.75 6.45
C LYS A 265 -39.58 2.75 6.64
N ALA A 266 -40.24 1.60 6.45
CA ALA A 266 -41.68 1.47 6.68
C ALA A 266 -42.05 1.73 8.15
N SER A 267 -41.25 1.21 9.09
CA SER A 267 -41.46 1.41 10.53
C SER A 267 -41.26 2.87 10.95
N LEU A 268 -40.22 3.54 10.43
CA LEU A 268 -40.01 4.99 10.62
C LEU A 268 -41.15 5.81 10.01
N GLY A 269 -41.65 5.40 8.84
CA GLY A 269 -42.80 6.03 8.19
C GLY A 269 -44.08 5.91 9.02
N ALA A 270 -44.34 4.74 9.61
CA ALA A 270 -45.46 4.53 10.52
C ALA A 270 -45.33 5.36 11.82
N ILE A 271 -44.13 5.38 12.42
CA ILE A 271 -43.84 6.22 13.59
C ILE A 271 -44.06 7.70 13.27
N ARG A 272 -43.68 8.15 12.07
CA ARG A 272 -43.94 9.51 11.61
C ARG A 272 -45.44 9.80 11.51
N THR A 273 -46.21 8.91 10.89
CA THR A 273 -47.67 9.07 10.77
C THR A 273 -48.34 9.15 12.14
N ASP A 274 -47.96 8.28 13.07
CA ASP A 274 -48.54 8.23 14.42
C ASP A 274 -48.12 9.43 15.28
N TRP A 275 -46.88 9.91 15.13
CA TRP A 275 -46.42 11.14 15.76
C TRP A 275 -47.17 12.37 15.21
N LEU A 276 -47.43 12.42 13.90
CA LEU A 276 -48.17 13.52 13.25
C LEU A 276 -49.66 13.59 13.64
N GLN A 277 -50.25 12.47 14.08
CA GLN A 277 -51.64 12.39 14.55
C GLN A 277 -51.84 12.88 15.99
N GLY A 278 -50.76 13.08 16.77
CA GLY A 278 -50.79 13.89 17.98
C GLY A 278 -50.93 15.37 17.59
N GLU A 279 -51.85 16.10 18.21
CA GLU A 279 -52.29 17.45 17.80
C GLU A 279 -51.13 18.35 17.30
N THR A 280 -51.18 18.74 16.00
CA THR A 280 -50.31 19.72 15.27
C THR A 280 -49.05 19.25 14.52
N GLY A 281 -48.96 17.99 14.08
CA GLY A 281 -47.75 17.43 13.43
C GLY A 281 -47.18 18.11 12.16
N GLU A 282 -47.98 18.35 11.10
CA GLU A 282 -47.42 18.80 9.80
C GLU A 282 -46.91 20.25 9.83
N GLN A 283 -47.57 21.13 10.59
CA GLN A 283 -47.08 22.48 10.84
C GLN A 283 -45.81 22.47 11.71
N ALA A 284 -45.70 21.56 12.69
CA ALA A 284 -44.53 21.44 13.56
C ALA A 284 -43.26 21.03 12.80
N VAL A 285 -43.32 20.09 11.84
CA VAL A 285 -42.15 19.69 11.03
C VAL A 285 -41.65 20.83 10.15
N SER A 286 -42.56 21.51 9.45
CA SER A 286 -42.22 22.64 8.59
C SER A 286 -41.65 23.81 9.40
N VAL A 287 -42.21 24.07 10.59
CA VAL A 287 -41.71 25.10 11.52
C VAL A 287 -40.35 24.73 12.13
N ALA A 288 -40.12 23.46 12.51
CA ALA A 288 -38.84 22.99 13.03
C ALA A 288 -37.74 23.03 11.96
N GLN A 289 -38.03 22.54 10.74
CA GLN A 289 -37.13 22.67 9.58
C GLN A 289 -36.85 24.13 9.24
N ALA A 290 -37.87 25.01 9.27
CA ALA A 290 -37.69 26.44 9.04
C ALA A 290 -36.85 27.12 10.14
N LYS A 291 -37.02 26.73 11.41
CA LYS A 291 -36.28 27.30 12.55
C LYS A 291 -34.80 26.92 12.51
N VAL A 292 -34.49 25.65 12.20
CA VAL A 292 -33.10 25.19 12.01
C VAL A 292 -32.51 25.76 10.72
N ALA A 293 -33.26 25.81 9.62
CA ALA A 293 -32.82 26.46 8.38
C ALA A 293 -32.55 27.97 8.58
N GLN A 294 -33.33 28.65 9.42
CA GLN A 294 -33.12 30.07 9.74
C GLN A 294 -31.87 30.30 10.61
N GLN A 295 -31.57 29.36 11.53
CA GLN A 295 -30.32 29.36 12.29
C GLN A 295 -29.10 29.09 11.40
N LEU A 296 -29.20 28.12 10.48
CA LEU A 296 -28.13 27.77 9.53
C LEU A 296 -27.90 28.84 8.45
N LYS A 297 -28.95 29.56 8.03
CA LYS A 297 -28.86 30.66 7.05
C LYS A 297 -28.19 31.92 7.57
N SER A 298 -28.09 32.11 8.89
CA SER A 298 -27.33 33.23 9.48
C SER A 298 -25.81 33.15 9.23
N ILE A 299 -25.33 32.03 8.68
CA ILE A 299 -23.91 31.70 8.53
C ILE A 299 -23.42 31.76 7.06
N ALA A 300 -24.27 31.77 6.03
CA ALA A 300 -23.77 31.88 4.64
C ALA A 300 -24.84 32.25 3.56
N HIS A 301 -24.60 33.33 2.82
CA HIS A 301 -25.25 33.69 1.54
C HIS A 301 -24.26 34.51 0.67
N PRO A 302 -24.44 34.66 -0.67
CA PRO A 302 -25.08 33.77 -1.65
C PRO A 302 -24.36 33.67 -3.04
N THR A 303 -24.88 32.73 -3.85
CA THR A 303 -24.55 32.10 -5.16
C THR A 303 -24.92 32.89 -6.44
N VAL A 304 -24.32 32.63 -7.63
CA VAL A 304 -24.97 32.70 -8.99
C VAL A 304 -24.40 31.77 -10.10
N VAL A 305 -25.01 30.59 -10.30
CA VAL A 305 -25.49 29.88 -11.53
C VAL A 305 -25.03 30.22 -13.01
N SER A 306 -24.53 29.20 -13.77
CA SER A 306 -25.04 28.55 -15.05
C SER A 306 -24.19 28.37 -16.36
N ASN A 307 -24.08 27.08 -16.78
CA ASN A 307 -24.39 26.39 -18.08
C ASN A 307 -23.56 26.40 -19.42
N LEU A 308 -23.03 25.20 -19.77
CA LEU A 308 -23.07 24.37 -21.04
C LEU A 308 -22.27 24.78 -22.32
N PRO A 309 -22.00 23.91 -23.34
CA PRO A 309 -21.70 22.45 -23.46
C PRO A 309 -20.51 22.06 -24.44
N GLN A 310 -20.20 20.75 -24.59
CA GLN A 310 -19.10 20.12 -25.40
C GLN A 310 -19.50 19.57 -26.81
N ARG A 311 -18.50 19.33 -27.70
CA ARG A 311 -18.22 18.11 -28.57
C ARG A 311 -17.27 18.43 -29.78
N PRO A 312 -16.74 17.46 -30.59
CA PRO A 312 -15.96 16.22 -30.34
C PRO A 312 -14.71 16.05 -31.28
N VAL A 313 -13.98 14.93 -31.14
CA VAL A 313 -12.70 14.53 -31.81
C VAL A 313 -12.91 13.66 -33.08
N ALA A 314 -11.95 13.71 -34.04
CA ALA A 314 -11.84 12.83 -35.23
C ALA A 314 -10.47 12.10 -35.32
N ALA A 315 -10.38 11.07 -36.18
CA ALA A 315 -9.56 9.87 -36.02
C ALA A 315 -8.44 9.61 -37.07
N ARG A 316 -7.44 8.80 -36.63
CA ARG A 316 -6.62 7.74 -37.30
C ARG A 316 -5.59 8.05 -38.42
N SER A 317 -4.42 7.38 -38.31
CA SER A 317 -3.77 6.62 -39.40
C SER A 317 -2.78 5.53 -38.87
N LYS A 318 -2.51 4.48 -39.66
CA LYS A 318 -1.63 3.30 -39.38
C LYS A 318 -0.29 3.40 -40.17
N PRO A 319 0.81 2.71 -39.77
CA PRO A 319 2.14 2.80 -40.39
C PRO A 319 2.54 1.60 -41.30
N PRO A 320 3.67 1.70 -42.07
CA PRO A 320 4.02 0.86 -43.23
C PRO A 320 5.03 -0.26 -42.94
N GLY A 321 4.99 -1.36 -43.73
CA GLY A 321 5.97 -2.46 -43.65
C GLY A 321 5.89 -3.57 -44.72
N GLN A 322 5.20 -3.38 -45.85
CA GLN A 322 4.95 -4.44 -46.84
C GLN A 322 6.05 -4.67 -47.90
N THR A 323 7.10 -3.84 -47.96
CA THR A 323 7.95 -3.72 -49.15
C THR A 323 8.98 -4.86 -49.35
N ALA A 324 9.43 -5.55 -48.29
CA ALA A 324 10.53 -6.53 -48.38
C ALA A 324 10.11 -7.94 -48.86
N LEU A 325 8.84 -8.31 -48.66
CA LEU A 325 8.27 -9.60 -49.09
C LEU A 325 8.04 -9.63 -50.61
N THR A 326 7.64 -8.46 -51.11
CA THR A 326 7.33 -8.22 -52.51
C THR A 326 8.55 -8.45 -53.40
N GLU A 327 9.69 -7.88 -53.02
CA GLU A 327 10.93 -7.99 -53.79
C GLU A 327 11.48 -9.44 -53.82
N TRP A 328 11.32 -10.20 -52.73
CA TRP A 328 11.75 -11.60 -52.69
C TRP A 328 10.87 -12.51 -53.55
N LEU A 329 9.54 -12.37 -53.47
CA LEU A 329 8.62 -13.18 -54.29
C LEU A 329 8.76 -12.82 -55.78
N GLU A 330 8.95 -11.55 -56.13
CA GLU A 330 9.17 -11.10 -57.51
C GLU A 330 10.47 -11.66 -58.12
N ASP A 331 11.57 -11.71 -57.35
CA ASP A 331 12.84 -12.31 -57.78
C ASP A 331 12.70 -13.83 -58.02
N GLN A 332 11.94 -14.53 -57.16
CA GLN A 332 11.74 -15.98 -57.23
C GLN A 332 10.73 -16.44 -58.30
N PHE A 333 9.78 -15.60 -58.71
CA PHE A 333 8.85 -15.86 -59.83
C PHE A 333 9.38 -15.40 -61.21
N GLY A 334 10.60 -14.87 -61.28
CA GLY A 334 11.45 -14.91 -62.48
C GLY A 334 11.45 -13.64 -63.35
N LEU A 335 12.29 -12.66 -63.01
CA LEU A 335 12.75 -11.63 -63.96
C LEU A 335 13.91 -12.09 -64.87
N GLY A 336 14.48 -13.28 -64.63
CA GLY A 336 15.53 -13.87 -65.48
C GLY A 336 15.07 -14.52 -66.80
N TYR A 337 13.77 -14.51 -67.12
CA TYR A 337 13.20 -15.30 -68.23
C TYR A 337 12.41 -14.47 -69.27
N ARG A 338 12.81 -13.21 -69.52
CA ARG A 338 12.26 -12.35 -70.59
C ARG A 338 12.75 -12.71 -72.01
N GLU A 339 13.03 -13.97 -72.32
CA GLU A 339 13.56 -14.35 -73.65
C GLU A 339 12.50 -14.87 -74.65
N SER A 340 11.19 -14.84 -74.35
CA SER A 340 10.19 -14.99 -75.42
C SER A 340 8.98 -14.11 -75.16
N ALA A 341 8.63 -13.25 -76.13
CA ALA A 341 7.52 -12.31 -76.08
C ALA A 341 6.11 -12.94 -76.06
N SER A 342 6.00 -14.26 -75.85
CA SER A 342 4.74 -15.01 -75.95
C SER A 342 4.19 -15.61 -74.65
N ASN A 343 4.97 -15.64 -73.54
CA ASN A 343 4.62 -16.47 -72.37
C ASN A 343 4.56 -15.69 -71.03
N ASN A 344 3.54 -14.84 -70.83
CA ASN A 344 3.30 -14.09 -69.59
C ASN A 344 2.28 -14.75 -68.63
N VAL A 345 2.09 -16.07 -68.71
CA VAL A 345 1.13 -16.81 -67.85
C VAL A 345 1.82 -17.95 -67.11
N ILE A 346 1.57 -18.03 -65.80
CA ILE A 346 1.97 -19.14 -64.94
C ILE A 346 0.70 -19.82 -64.41
N LEU A 347 0.62 -21.14 -64.54
CA LEU A 347 -0.41 -21.96 -63.90
C LEU A 347 0.20 -22.62 -62.66
N ARG A 348 -0.24 -22.24 -61.46
CA ARG A 348 0.18 -22.85 -60.20
C ARG A 348 -0.86 -23.89 -59.79
N VAL A 349 -0.50 -25.16 -59.91
CA VAL A 349 -1.35 -26.31 -59.52
C VAL A 349 -0.94 -26.73 -58.12
N ASP A 350 -1.87 -26.66 -57.18
CA ASP A 350 -1.62 -26.87 -55.75
C ASP A 350 -2.73 -27.72 -55.11
N PRO A 351 -2.77 -29.03 -55.38
CA PRO A 351 -3.85 -29.90 -54.92
C PRO A 351 -3.98 -29.97 -53.40
N GLU A 352 -2.89 -29.69 -52.68
CA GLU A 352 -2.79 -29.77 -51.21
C GLU A 352 -2.90 -28.39 -50.54
N GLY A 353 -2.99 -27.31 -51.33
CA GLY A 353 -3.16 -25.94 -50.83
C GLY A 353 -1.96 -25.38 -50.06
N GLU A 354 -0.76 -25.93 -50.22
CA GLU A 354 0.45 -25.54 -49.48
C GLU A 354 0.90 -24.10 -49.77
N TRP A 355 0.52 -23.57 -50.93
CA TRP A 355 0.91 -22.24 -51.41
C TRP A 355 -0.18 -21.20 -51.21
N GLN A 356 -1.38 -21.60 -50.80
CA GLN A 356 -2.55 -20.73 -50.68
C GLN A 356 -2.27 -19.51 -49.80
N SER A 357 -1.59 -19.69 -48.67
CA SER A 357 -1.27 -18.60 -47.73
C SER A 357 -0.19 -17.62 -48.24
N GLN A 358 0.60 -18.02 -49.25
CA GLN A 358 1.64 -17.16 -49.84
C GLN A 358 1.09 -16.22 -50.91
N LEU A 359 -0.13 -16.49 -51.39
CA LEU A 359 -0.77 -15.72 -52.46
C LEU A 359 -1.10 -14.28 -52.03
N ASP A 360 -1.48 -14.09 -50.78
CA ASP A 360 -1.81 -12.77 -50.20
C ASP A 360 -0.57 -11.88 -50.02
N CYS A 361 0.61 -12.45 -50.17
CA CYS A 361 1.90 -11.78 -50.02
C CYS A 361 2.52 -11.32 -51.35
N LEU A 362 1.90 -11.68 -52.49
CA LEU A 362 2.38 -11.32 -53.82
C LEU A 362 2.13 -9.84 -54.13
N SER A 363 3.05 -9.25 -54.91
CA SER A 363 3.07 -7.83 -55.27
C SER A 363 1.78 -7.33 -55.93
N PRO A 364 1.38 -6.05 -55.72
CA PRO A 364 0.37 -5.40 -56.55
C PRO A 364 0.75 -5.34 -58.04
N ASN A 365 2.03 -5.53 -58.40
CA ASN A 365 2.51 -5.55 -59.78
C ASN A 365 2.31 -6.91 -60.49
N LEU A 366 1.77 -7.93 -59.79
CA LEU A 366 1.51 -9.25 -60.36
C LEU A 366 0.00 -9.49 -60.48
N ASN A 367 -0.46 -9.90 -61.65
CA ASN A 367 -1.89 -10.16 -61.88
C ASN A 367 -2.24 -11.57 -61.35
N LEU A 368 -2.67 -11.65 -60.10
CA LEU A 368 -3.04 -12.92 -59.46
C LEU A 368 -4.50 -13.28 -59.73
N LEU A 369 -4.72 -14.48 -60.29
CA LEU A 369 -6.04 -15.04 -60.56
C LEU A 369 -6.31 -16.23 -59.64
N PRO A 370 -6.94 -16.03 -58.48
CA PRO A 370 -7.36 -17.14 -57.64
C PRO A 370 -8.54 -17.89 -58.29
N TYR A 371 -8.53 -19.21 -58.17
CA TYR A 371 -9.65 -20.06 -58.54
C TYR A 371 -10.90 -19.73 -57.71
N ARG A 372 -12.03 -19.47 -58.39
CA ARG A 372 -13.32 -19.11 -57.77
C ARG A 372 -14.38 -20.22 -57.87
N GLY A 373 -13.96 -21.48 -58.05
CA GLY A 373 -14.86 -22.62 -58.19
C GLY A 373 -15.30 -22.92 -59.63
N SER A 374 -14.80 -22.19 -60.63
CA SER A 374 -15.08 -22.43 -62.05
C SER A 374 -13.84 -22.28 -62.94
N LEU A 375 -13.48 -23.35 -63.65
CA LEU A 375 -12.38 -23.34 -64.63
C LEU A 375 -12.75 -22.54 -65.89
N LEU A 376 -14.03 -22.49 -66.24
CA LEU A 376 -14.54 -21.66 -67.34
C LEU A 376 -14.39 -20.17 -67.02
N GLU A 377 -14.71 -19.78 -65.78
CA GLU A 377 -14.52 -18.40 -65.32
C GLU A 377 -13.03 -18.04 -65.26
N THR A 378 -12.20 -18.94 -64.74
CA THR A 378 -10.74 -18.75 -64.67
C THR A 378 -10.14 -18.57 -66.07
N ARG A 379 -10.61 -19.36 -67.04
CA ARG A 379 -10.26 -19.22 -68.46
C ARG A 379 -10.65 -17.87 -69.04
N TYR A 380 -11.89 -17.45 -68.84
CA TYR A 380 -12.37 -16.16 -69.31
C TYR A 380 -11.56 -14.99 -68.72
N ARG A 381 -11.21 -15.07 -67.44
CA ARG A 381 -10.37 -14.06 -66.77
C ARG A 381 -8.92 -14.07 -67.29
N LEU A 382 -8.38 -15.24 -67.62
CA LEU A 382 -7.10 -15.35 -68.31
C LEU A 382 -7.14 -14.72 -69.70
N GLU A 383 -8.25 -14.79 -70.42
CA GLU A 383 -8.44 -14.18 -71.76
C GLU A 383 -8.48 -12.65 -71.71
N GLN A 384 -8.98 -12.08 -70.62
CA GLN A 384 -9.14 -10.63 -70.42
C GLN A 384 -7.94 -9.96 -69.72
N ARG A 385 -6.84 -10.70 -69.52
CA ARG A 385 -5.67 -10.20 -68.78
C ARG A 385 -4.88 -9.15 -69.60
N PRO A 386 -4.14 -8.23 -68.94
CA PRO A 386 -3.13 -7.41 -69.61
C PRO A 386 -2.02 -8.31 -70.18
N LEU A 387 -1.70 -8.16 -71.48
CA LEU A 387 -0.71 -9.01 -72.15
C LEU A 387 0.74 -8.68 -71.76
N ASP A 388 0.97 -7.48 -71.21
CA ASP A 388 2.25 -6.93 -70.79
C ASP A 388 2.62 -7.26 -69.32
N GLN A 389 1.69 -7.85 -68.56
CA GLN A 389 1.87 -8.17 -67.15
C GLN A 389 1.94 -9.68 -66.90
N LEU A 390 2.85 -10.11 -66.03
CA LEU A 390 2.93 -11.50 -65.57
C LEU A 390 1.64 -11.87 -64.80
N THR A 391 0.94 -12.89 -65.28
CA THR A 391 -0.31 -13.38 -64.67
C THR A 391 -0.09 -14.76 -64.07
N VAL A 392 -0.40 -14.93 -62.79
CA VAL A 392 -0.35 -16.23 -62.10
C VAL A 392 -1.78 -16.68 -61.83
N ALA A 393 -2.20 -17.81 -62.42
CA ALA A 393 -3.47 -18.46 -62.08
C ALA A 393 -3.21 -19.56 -61.04
N TYR A 394 -3.82 -19.41 -59.87
CA TYR A 394 -3.71 -20.38 -58.79
C TYR A 394 -4.88 -21.36 -58.84
N LEU A 395 -4.56 -22.65 -58.90
CA LEU A 395 -5.48 -23.76 -59.13
C LEU A 395 -5.32 -24.80 -58.00
N PRO A 396 -6.16 -24.77 -56.96
CA PRO A 396 -6.10 -25.69 -55.83
C PRO A 396 -6.73 -27.04 -56.18
N MET A 397 -6.14 -27.74 -57.14
CA MET A 397 -6.69 -28.97 -57.73
C MET A 397 -5.56 -29.83 -58.30
N VAL A 398 -5.86 -31.07 -58.70
CA VAL A 398 -4.85 -31.91 -59.37
C VAL A 398 -4.65 -31.46 -60.82
N GLN A 399 -3.50 -31.78 -61.40
CA GLN A 399 -3.12 -31.29 -62.72
C GLN A 399 -4.10 -31.76 -63.81
N GLU A 400 -4.63 -32.97 -63.68
CA GLU A 400 -5.62 -33.56 -64.59
C GLU A 400 -6.94 -32.78 -64.61
N GLU A 401 -7.31 -32.11 -63.50
CA GLU A 401 -8.49 -31.25 -63.41
C GLU A 401 -8.18 -29.87 -64.02
N ALA A 402 -6.98 -29.36 -63.79
CA ALA A 402 -6.48 -28.10 -64.37
C ALA A 402 -6.28 -28.16 -65.89
N ASP A 403 -6.20 -29.37 -66.47
CA ASP A 403 -6.06 -29.60 -67.91
C ASP A 403 -7.22 -28.96 -68.71
N TYR A 404 -8.38 -28.60 -68.14
CA TYR A 404 -9.37 -27.80 -68.88
C TYR A 404 -8.82 -26.45 -69.43
N LEU A 405 -7.74 -25.93 -68.82
CA LEU A 405 -7.00 -24.75 -69.27
C LEU A 405 -5.90 -25.08 -70.31
N LEU A 406 -5.87 -26.33 -70.83
CA LEU A 406 -4.95 -26.90 -71.83
C LEU A 406 -4.59 -25.98 -73.02
N PRO A 407 -5.48 -25.13 -73.57
CA PRO A 407 -5.11 -24.22 -74.67
C PRO A 407 -3.99 -23.22 -74.31
N TYR A 408 -3.77 -22.92 -73.03
CA TYR A 408 -2.70 -22.04 -72.58
C TYR A 408 -1.36 -22.75 -72.41
N ARG A 409 -1.31 -24.09 -72.44
CA ARG A 409 -0.14 -24.93 -72.12
C ARG A 409 1.06 -24.74 -73.05
N PHE A 410 0.84 -24.27 -74.28
CA PHE A 410 1.92 -23.93 -75.21
C PHE A 410 2.54 -22.55 -74.94
N THR A 411 1.86 -21.73 -74.11
CA THR A 411 2.26 -20.36 -73.75
C THR A 411 2.41 -20.13 -72.24
N SER A 412 2.12 -21.12 -71.40
CA SER A 412 2.15 -21.01 -69.95
C SER A 412 3.08 -22.05 -69.34
N ARG A 413 3.76 -21.68 -68.24
CA ARG A 413 4.54 -22.63 -67.42
C ARG A 413 3.64 -23.17 -66.31
N ILE A 414 3.61 -24.50 -66.17
CA ILE A 414 2.86 -25.19 -65.11
C ILE A 414 3.83 -25.53 -63.97
N PHE A 415 3.48 -25.16 -62.74
CA PHE A 415 4.23 -25.55 -61.54
C PHE A 415 3.37 -26.46 -60.66
N CYS A 416 3.89 -27.64 -60.33
CA CYS A 416 3.22 -28.69 -59.53
C CYS A 416 4.04 -29.17 -58.32
N GLU A 417 5.22 -28.59 -58.07
CA GLU A 417 6.11 -29.00 -56.99
C GLU A 417 5.52 -28.68 -55.60
N THR A 418 5.70 -29.57 -54.62
CA THR A 418 5.30 -29.28 -53.22
C THR A 418 6.22 -28.22 -52.62
N LEU A 419 5.77 -27.52 -51.57
CA LEU A 419 6.59 -26.54 -50.85
C LEU A 419 7.84 -27.20 -50.24
N TYR A 420 7.73 -28.45 -49.79
CA TYR A 420 8.87 -29.23 -49.29
C TYR A 420 9.91 -29.51 -50.37
N ASP A 421 9.48 -30.01 -51.54
CA ASP A 421 10.39 -30.35 -52.64
C ASP A 421 11.04 -29.07 -53.20
N PHE A 422 10.25 -28.00 -53.37
CA PHE A 422 10.70 -26.67 -53.79
C PHE A 422 11.82 -26.10 -52.91
N LEU A 423 11.65 -26.16 -51.58
CA LEU A 423 12.63 -25.65 -50.61
C LEU A 423 13.88 -26.53 -50.57
N THR A 424 13.71 -27.85 -50.63
CA THR A 424 14.81 -28.82 -50.61
C THR A 424 15.71 -28.69 -51.85
N GLU A 425 15.13 -28.51 -53.03
CA GLU A 425 15.87 -28.29 -54.29
C GLU A 425 16.70 -27.00 -54.28
N ARG A 426 16.31 -26.02 -53.46
CA ARG A 426 16.99 -24.72 -53.28
C ARG A 426 17.97 -24.70 -52.11
N GLY A 427 18.28 -25.86 -51.53
CA GLY A 427 19.31 -26.01 -50.51
C GLY A 427 18.85 -25.71 -49.08
N VAL A 428 17.54 -25.58 -48.82
CA VAL A 428 16.99 -25.45 -47.45
C VAL A 428 17.15 -26.80 -46.74
N PRO A 429 17.80 -26.86 -45.55
CA PRO A 429 18.17 -28.12 -44.91
C PRO A 429 17.00 -28.73 -44.12
N LEU A 430 15.91 -29.11 -44.80
CA LEU A 430 14.73 -29.73 -44.18
C LEU A 430 14.97 -31.21 -43.78
N PRO A 431 14.29 -31.73 -42.75
CA PRO A 431 14.40 -33.13 -42.33
C PRO A 431 14.01 -34.13 -43.40
N ARG A 432 14.80 -35.22 -43.51
CA ARG A 432 14.68 -36.21 -44.59
C ARG A 432 13.95 -37.49 -44.19
N SER A 433 13.73 -37.74 -42.89
CA SER A 433 13.02 -38.96 -42.47
C SER A 433 11.55 -38.88 -42.89
N ALA A 434 10.95 -40.00 -43.32
CA ALA A 434 9.57 -40.01 -43.80
C ALA A 434 8.56 -39.51 -42.76
N ARG A 435 8.86 -39.74 -41.47
CA ARG A 435 8.04 -39.27 -40.34
C ARG A 435 8.16 -37.76 -40.14
N GLU A 436 9.38 -37.23 -40.04
CA GLU A 436 9.60 -35.79 -39.82
C GLU A 436 9.20 -34.96 -41.03
N ARG A 437 9.40 -35.49 -42.25
CA ARG A 437 8.93 -34.89 -43.50
C ARG A 437 7.42 -34.66 -43.46
N ARG A 438 6.66 -35.66 -43.01
CA ARG A 438 5.19 -35.55 -42.89
C ARG A 438 4.78 -34.51 -41.84
N GLU A 439 5.47 -34.48 -40.69
CA GLU A 439 5.17 -33.54 -39.60
C GLU A 439 5.49 -32.08 -40.01
N ILE A 440 6.66 -31.84 -40.62
CA ILE A 440 7.08 -30.50 -41.06
C ILE A 440 6.27 -29.98 -42.24
N ARG A 441 5.82 -30.85 -43.15
CA ARG A 441 5.02 -30.46 -44.31
C ARG A 441 3.80 -29.61 -43.92
N SER A 442 3.18 -29.91 -42.78
CA SER A 442 2.08 -29.10 -42.25
C SER A 442 2.50 -27.68 -41.81
N MET A 443 3.73 -27.53 -41.29
CA MET A 443 4.28 -26.29 -40.75
C MET A 443 4.89 -25.37 -41.80
N LEU A 444 5.30 -25.94 -42.95
CA LEU A 444 6.03 -25.22 -44.00
C LEU A 444 5.33 -23.93 -44.46
N PRO A 445 4.00 -23.87 -44.67
CA PRO A 445 3.36 -22.62 -45.09
C PRO A 445 3.56 -21.48 -44.08
N LEU A 446 3.53 -21.77 -42.79
CA LEU A 446 3.78 -20.76 -41.75
C LEU A 446 5.26 -20.43 -41.58
N LEU A 447 6.14 -21.42 -41.71
CA LEU A 447 7.59 -21.22 -41.65
C LEU A 447 8.08 -20.32 -42.79
N VAL A 448 7.52 -20.50 -43.98
CA VAL A 448 7.83 -19.64 -45.13
C VAL A 448 7.40 -18.20 -44.88
N LEU A 449 6.18 -17.98 -44.35
CA LEU A 449 5.73 -16.63 -43.95
C LEU A 449 6.62 -16.02 -42.85
N GLU A 450 7.09 -16.83 -41.90
CA GLU A 450 7.98 -16.36 -40.82
C GLU A 450 9.42 -16.11 -41.28
N SER A 451 9.86 -16.73 -42.39
CA SER A 451 11.20 -16.54 -42.95
C SER A 451 11.39 -15.20 -43.65
N VAL A 452 10.28 -14.50 -43.94
CA VAL A 452 10.26 -13.24 -44.70
C VAL A 452 11.13 -12.17 -44.03
N GLY A 453 12.10 -11.64 -44.77
CA GLY A 453 13.05 -10.63 -44.29
C GLY A 453 14.13 -11.13 -43.34
N LYS A 454 14.16 -12.43 -43.01
CA LYS A 454 15.11 -13.02 -42.02
C LYS A 454 16.30 -13.77 -42.66
N GLY A 455 16.29 -13.99 -43.98
CA GLY A 455 17.43 -14.57 -44.72
C GLY A 455 17.65 -16.08 -44.50
N ALA A 456 18.76 -16.61 -45.04
CA ALA A 456 19.05 -18.05 -45.05
C ALA A 456 19.31 -18.66 -43.64
N SER A 457 19.81 -17.86 -42.70
CA SER A 457 20.09 -18.26 -41.32
C SER A 457 18.83 -18.68 -40.54
N PHE A 458 17.65 -18.17 -40.91
CA PHE A 458 16.38 -18.65 -40.34
C PHE A 458 16.18 -20.15 -40.54
N TRP A 459 16.51 -20.65 -41.74
CA TRP A 459 16.27 -22.04 -42.12
C TRP A 459 17.32 -23.02 -41.56
N GLU A 460 18.51 -22.55 -41.20
CA GLU A 460 19.54 -23.36 -40.52
C GLU A 460 19.01 -23.90 -39.16
N GLY A 461 18.09 -23.18 -38.52
CA GLY A 461 17.40 -23.59 -37.30
C GLY A 461 16.25 -24.59 -37.50
N VAL A 462 15.81 -24.85 -38.74
CA VAL A 462 14.61 -25.66 -39.07
C VAL A 462 14.98 -27.09 -39.51
N THR A 463 16.18 -27.56 -39.14
CA THR A 463 16.75 -28.87 -39.49
C THR A 463 16.15 -30.06 -38.75
N SER A 464 15.14 -29.84 -37.89
CA SER A 464 14.38 -30.86 -37.17
C SER A 464 12.97 -30.37 -36.89
N VAL A 465 12.04 -31.27 -36.54
CA VAL A 465 10.68 -30.88 -36.11
C VAL A 465 10.74 -29.93 -34.90
N LYS A 466 11.62 -30.21 -33.93
CA LYS A 466 11.86 -29.34 -32.77
C LYS A 466 12.40 -27.95 -33.17
N GLY A 467 13.27 -27.90 -34.17
CA GLY A 467 13.78 -26.67 -34.76
C GLY A 467 12.67 -25.85 -35.43
N ALA A 468 11.81 -26.50 -36.21
CA ALA A 468 10.62 -25.90 -36.81
C ALA A 468 9.67 -25.31 -35.76
N TRP A 469 9.39 -26.05 -34.68
CA TRP A 469 8.62 -25.56 -33.54
C TRP A 469 9.22 -24.30 -32.92
N SER A 470 10.54 -24.30 -32.73
CA SER A 470 11.27 -23.17 -32.14
C SER A 470 11.33 -21.97 -33.10
N ALA A 471 11.27 -22.19 -34.41
CA ALA A 471 11.19 -21.10 -35.39
C ALA A 471 9.79 -20.46 -35.43
N LEU A 472 8.72 -21.26 -35.26
CA LEU A 472 7.35 -20.76 -35.20
C LEU A 472 7.02 -20.10 -33.86
N ILE A 473 7.58 -20.62 -32.76
CA ILE A 473 7.38 -20.14 -31.39
C ILE A 473 8.76 -20.00 -30.70
N PRO A 474 9.50 -18.91 -31.00
CA PRO A 474 10.88 -18.72 -30.53
C PRO A 474 11.02 -18.58 -29.02
N ASP A 475 10.05 -17.94 -28.38
CA ASP A 475 9.99 -17.78 -26.93
C ASP A 475 8.75 -18.50 -26.36
N PHE A 476 8.76 -19.84 -26.44
CA PHE A 476 7.65 -20.62 -25.90
C PHE A 476 7.43 -20.36 -24.40
N ALA A 477 8.49 -20.16 -23.62
CA ALA A 477 8.38 -19.94 -22.18
C ALA A 477 7.72 -18.58 -21.88
N GLY A 478 8.14 -17.51 -22.56
CA GLY A 478 7.52 -16.19 -22.45
C GLY A 478 6.09 -16.17 -22.99
N GLN A 479 5.83 -16.81 -24.13
CA GLN A 479 4.47 -16.93 -24.68
C GLN A 479 3.56 -17.79 -23.79
N MET A 480 4.07 -18.83 -23.15
CA MET A 480 3.32 -19.61 -22.16
C MET A 480 3.00 -18.75 -20.92
N GLY A 481 3.96 -17.94 -20.45
CA GLY A 481 3.72 -16.98 -19.37
C GLY A 481 2.64 -15.95 -19.73
N GLN A 482 2.72 -15.36 -20.93
CA GLN A 482 1.72 -14.43 -21.45
C GLN A 482 0.35 -15.09 -21.66
N PHE A 483 0.32 -16.33 -22.16
CA PHE A 483 -0.92 -17.08 -22.34
C PHE A 483 -1.59 -17.35 -21.00
N LEU A 484 -0.82 -17.73 -19.97
CA LEU A 484 -1.36 -17.92 -18.64
C LEU A 484 -1.68 -16.59 -17.94
N ASP A 485 -1.19 -15.45 -18.41
CA ASP A 485 -1.56 -14.13 -17.89
C ASP A 485 -2.84 -13.59 -18.55
N GLN A 486 -2.81 -13.50 -19.87
CA GLN A 486 -3.83 -12.94 -20.75
C GLN A 486 -4.15 -13.94 -21.87
N PRO A 487 -4.96 -14.98 -21.60
CA PRO A 487 -5.20 -16.05 -22.55
C PRO A 487 -5.80 -15.54 -23.86
N GLU A 488 -6.82 -14.69 -23.78
CA GLU A 488 -7.52 -14.09 -24.93
C GLU A 488 -6.61 -13.25 -25.83
N GLU A 489 -5.79 -12.37 -25.25
CA GLU A 489 -4.91 -11.47 -26.00
C GLU A 489 -3.75 -12.24 -26.63
N THR A 490 -3.18 -13.19 -25.89
CA THR A 490 -2.13 -14.08 -26.42
C THR A 490 -2.69 -14.97 -27.53
N TRP A 491 -3.92 -15.46 -27.38
CA TRP A 491 -4.58 -16.24 -28.43
C TRP A 491 -4.80 -15.43 -29.71
N LYS A 492 -5.21 -14.17 -29.56
CA LYS A 492 -5.38 -13.22 -30.68
C LYS A 492 -4.03 -12.86 -31.33
N SER A 493 -2.98 -12.64 -30.52
CA SER A 493 -1.64 -12.28 -31.01
C SER A 493 -0.95 -13.46 -31.72
N LEU A 494 -1.26 -14.69 -31.33
CA LEU A 494 -0.88 -15.90 -32.06
C LEU A 494 -1.50 -15.99 -33.46
N GLY A 495 -2.40 -15.07 -33.84
CA GLY A 495 -2.70 -14.63 -35.20
C GLY A 495 -2.56 -15.69 -36.31
N GLN A 496 -3.71 -16.23 -36.77
CA GLN A 496 -3.94 -17.39 -37.65
C GLN A 496 -4.17 -18.69 -36.87
N SER A 497 -5.27 -19.39 -37.18
CA SER A 497 -5.71 -20.63 -36.51
C SER A 497 -4.62 -21.72 -36.44
N ALA A 498 -3.67 -21.71 -37.38
CA ALA A 498 -2.59 -22.69 -37.45
C ALA A 498 -1.49 -22.51 -36.38
N ARG A 499 -1.07 -21.28 -36.03
CA ARG A 499 -0.08 -21.06 -34.96
C ARG A 499 -0.62 -21.38 -33.58
N ALA A 500 -1.89 -21.08 -33.34
CA ALA A 500 -2.59 -21.48 -32.13
C ALA A 500 -2.67 -23.02 -32.00
N ALA A 501 -2.98 -23.74 -33.08
CA ALA A 501 -2.96 -25.21 -33.11
C ALA A 501 -1.57 -25.78 -32.78
N TYR A 502 -0.53 -25.12 -33.31
CA TYR A 502 0.85 -25.44 -33.00
C TYR A 502 1.20 -25.20 -31.53
N PHE A 503 0.85 -24.05 -30.98
CA PHE A 503 1.05 -23.75 -29.57
C PHE A 503 0.39 -24.81 -28.66
N ARG A 504 -0.84 -25.26 -28.97
CA ARG A 504 -1.52 -26.38 -28.27
C ARG A 504 -0.72 -27.67 -28.32
N ALA A 505 -0.27 -28.08 -29.51
CA ALA A 505 0.51 -29.30 -29.67
C ALA A 505 1.87 -29.24 -28.95
N MET A 506 2.48 -28.05 -28.82
CA MET A 506 3.68 -27.88 -27.99
C MET A 506 3.38 -28.04 -26.49
N ILE A 507 2.27 -27.54 -25.99
CA ILE A 507 1.82 -27.75 -24.60
C ILE A 507 1.62 -29.25 -24.36
N GLU A 508 0.90 -29.95 -25.25
CA GLU A 508 0.68 -31.39 -25.13
C GLU A 508 1.99 -32.20 -25.18
N ALA A 509 2.89 -31.87 -26.10
CA ALA A 509 4.17 -32.55 -26.24
C ALA A 509 5.13 -32.32 -25.06
N ARG A 510 4.99 -31.20 -24.33
CA ARG A 510 5.86 -30.85 -23.19
C ARG A 510 5.28 -31.26 -21.83
N PHE A 511 3.96 -31.21 -21.67
CA PHE A 511 3.29 -31.39 -20.39
C PHE A 511 2.31 -32.57 -20.36
N GLY A 512 2.13 -33.26 -21.48
CA GLY A 512 1.18 -34.37 -21.60
C GLY A 512 -0.28 -33.94 -21.42
N PHE A 513 -0.59 -32.68 -21.72
CA PHE A 513 -1.90 -32.08 -21.48
C PHE A 513 -2.54 -31.61 -22.79
N ALA A 514 -3.61 -32.30 -23.19
CA ALA A 514 -4.44 -31.92 -24.34
C ALA A 514 -5.55 -30.95 -23.88
N ALA A 515 -5.83 -29.91 -24.67
CA ALA A 515 -6.82 -28.90 -24.34
C ALA A 515 -8.23 -29.51 -24.19
N PRO A 516 -8.92 -29.33 -23.05
CA PRO A 516 -10.26 -29.91 -22.84
C PRO A 516 -11.37 -29.06 -23.47
N VAL A 517 -11.11 -27.78 -23.78
CA VAL A 517 -12.09 -26.80 -24.29
C VAL A 517 -11.40 -25.90 -25.32
N ASP A 518 -12.12 -25.45 -26.34
CA ASP A 518 -11.60 -24.51 -27.36
C ASP A 518 -11.52 -23.04 -26.89
N ASP A 519 -11.97 -22.77 -25.67
CA ASP A 519 -11.92 -21.48 -24.99
C ASP A 519 -10.51 -21.21 -24.40
N PRO A 520 -9.84 -20.09 -24.75
CA PRO A 520 -8.50 -19.77 -24.24
C PRO A 520 -8.42 -19.69 -22.71
N GLU A 521 -9.42 -19.07 -22.07
CA GLU A 521 -9.45 -18.89 -20.61
C GLU A 521 -9.63 -20.23 -19.88
N GLY A 522 -10.61 -21.03 -20.34
CA GLY A 522 -10.82 -22.39 -19.85
C GLY A 522 -9.62 -23.31 -20.06
N TYR A 523 -8.90 -23.16 -21.19
CA TYR A 523 -7.68 -23.92 -21.46
C TYR A 523 -6.54 -23.54 -20.50
N ALA A 524 -6.31 -22.24 -20.30
CA ALA A 524 -5.31 -21.76 -19.34
C ALA A 524 -5.61 -22.26 -17.92
N ARG A 525 -6.87 -22.10 -17.45
CA ARG A 525 -7.30 -22.59 -16.14
C ARG A 525 -7.07 -24.09 -15.97
N ALA A 526 -7.46 -24.89 -16.95
CA ALA A 526 -7.32 -26.35 -16.89
C ALA A 526 -5.85 -26.79 -16.93
N LEU A 527 -5.00 -26.09 -17.67
CA LEU A 527 -3.56 -26.32 -17.67
C LEU A 527 -2.95 -26.01 -16.30
N VAL A 528 -3.31 -24.89 -15.67
CA VAL A 528 -2.86 -24.56 -14.30
C VAL A 528 -3.31 -25.63 -13.31
N ALA A 529 -4.56 -26.12 -13.40
CA ALA A 529 -5.06 -27.21 -12.57
C ALA A 529 -4.22 -28.48 -12.72
N HIS A 530 -3.91 -28.87 -13.96
CA HIS A 530 -3.05 -30.02 -14.26
C HIS A 530 -1.66 -29.88 -13.63
N LEU A 531 -1.04 -28.70 -13.75
CA LEU A 531 0.26 -28.42 -13.15
C LEU A 531 0.21 -28.49 -11.61
N CYS A 532 -0.82 -27.91 -10.99
CA CYS A 532 -1.01 -27.93 -9.55
C CYS A 532 -1.18 -29.35 -8.99
N LEU A 533 -1.98 -30.20 -9.65
CA LEU A 533 -2.21 -31.59 -9.22
C LEU A 533 -0.93 -32.43 -9.30
N VAL A 534 -0.13 -32.25 -10.35
CA VAL A 534 1.17 -32.92 -10.49
C VAL A 534 2.11 -32.55 -9.34
N ASP A 535 2.18 -31.28 -8.99
CA ASP A 535 3.03 -30.81 -7.90
C ASP A 535 2.56 -31.33 -6.54
N LEU A 536 1.24 -31.36 -6.29
CA LEU A 536 0.68 -31.96 -5.06
C LEU A 536 0.99 -33.46 -4.92
N TYR A 537 0.81 -34.23 -6.00
CA TYR A 537 1.16 -35.65 -6.03
C TYR A 537 2.64 -35.88 -5.69
N TRP A 538 3.52 -35.03 -6.23
CA TRP A 538 4.94 -35.10 -5.97
C TRP A 538 5.29 -34.74 -4.52
N GLN A 539 4.76 -33.62 -4.00
CA GLN A 539 5.01 -33.18 -2.62
C GLN A 539 4.58 -34.25 -1.61
N ALA A 540 3.45 -34.93 -1.85
CA ALA A 540 2.96 -36.01 -0.98
C ALA A 540 3.78 -37.31 -1.06
N GLY A 541 4.79 -37.38 -1.93
CA GLY A 541 5.67 -38.54 -2.09
C GLY A 541 5.10 -39.64 -2.98
N ALA A 542 4.38 -39.27 -4.04
CA ALA A 542 3.76 -40.19 -5.00
C ALA A 542 2.84 -41.26 -4.37
N PRO A 543 1.81 -40.85 -3.59
CA PRO A 543 0.98 -41.80 -2.84
C PRO A 543 0.00 -42.56 -3.74
N ASP A 544 -0.31 -43.80 -3.34
CA ASP A 544 -1.20 -44.71 -4.08
C ASP A 544 -2.69 -44.28 -4.03
N ASP A 545 -3.07 -43.42 -3.08
CA ASP A 545 -4.45 -42.95 -2.86
C ASP A 545 -4.80 -41.64 -3.58
N PHE A 546 -3.87 -41.10 -4.38
CA PHE A 546 -4.09 -39.89 -5.18
C PHE A 546 -5.00 -40.18 -6.38
N SER A 547 -6.29 -39.90 -6.22
CA SER A 547 -7.33 -40.27 -7.19
C SER A 547 -7.54 -39.26 -8.34
N TYR A 548 -6.66 -38.25 -8.47
CA TYR A 548 -6.80 -37.18 -9.45
C TYR A 548 -6.01 -37.46 -10.74
N PRO A 549 -6.44 -36.94 -11.90
CA PRO A 549 -5.76 -37.17 -13.18
C PRO A 549 -4.30 -36.70 -13.17
N LEU A 550 -3.39 -37.56 -13.64
CA LEU A 550 -1.96 -37.28 -13.76
C LEU A 550 -1.46 -37.61 -15.18
N PRO A 551 -0.47 -36.87 -15.70
CA PRO A 551 0.17 -37.21 -16.97
C PRO A 551 1.06 -38.44 -16.81
N ASN A 552 1.53 -38.98 -17.94
CA ASN A 552 2.57 -40.02 -17.92
C ASN A 552 3.82 -39.54 -17.14
N ALA A 553 4.46 -40.45 -16.41
CA ALA A 553 5.61 -40.17 -15.55
C ALA A 553 6.72 -39.33 -16.23
N ARG A 554 6.93 -39.50 -17.54
CA ARG A 554 7.93 -38.74 -18.31
C ARG A 554 7.71 -37.22 -18.34
N PHE A 555 6.52 -36.73 -17.99
CA PHE A 555 6.15 -35.31 -18.03
C PHE A 555 6.15 -34.64 -16.66
N LEU A 556 6.26 -35.39 -15.56
CA LEU A 556 6.10 -34.86 -14.20
C LEU A 556 7.12 -33.74 -13.89
N ASP A 557 8.39 -33.95 -14.23
CA ASP A 557 9.45 -32.95 -13.99
C ASP A 557 9.23 -31.66 -14.79
N ALA A 558 8.78 -31.78 -16.05
CA ALA A 558 8.50 -30.63 -16.90
C ALA A 558 7.34 -29.79 -16.35
N CYS A 559 6.27 -30.45 -15.90
CA CYS A 559 5.12 -29.78 -15.27
C CYS A 559 5.53 -29.02 -13.99
N ARG A 560 6.29 -29.66 -13.11
CA ARG A 560 6.77 -29.03 -11.86
C ARG A 560 7.66 -27.83 -12.13
N SER A 561 8.63 -27.98 -13.03
CA SER A 561 9.54 -26.89 -13.40
C SER A 561 8.78 -25.69 -13.98
N ALA A 562 7.79 -25.93 -14.84
CA ALA A 562 6.94 -24.87 -15.40
C ALA A 562 6.11 -24.17 -14.31
N LEU A 563 5.50 -24.93 -13.40
CA LEU A 563 4.72 -24.37 -12.30
C LEU A 563 5.57 -23.48 -11.39
N THR A 564 6.73 -23.98 -10.93
CA THR A 564 7.64 -23.21 -10.06
C THR A 564 8.12 -21.94 -10.73
N THR A 565 8.50 -22.02 -12.00
CA THR A 565 8.97 -20.85 -12.76
C THR A 565 7.88 -19.80 -12.87
N TRP A 566 6.66 -20.21 -13.22
CA TRP A 566 5.56 -19.29 -13.45
C TRP A 566 5.02 -18.68 -12.15
N ARG A 567 4.82 -19.52 -11.14
CA ARG A 567 4.27 -19.12 -9.83
C ARG A 567 5.15 -18.08 -9.12
N TYR A 568 6.48 -18.19 -9.21
CA TYR A 568 7.40 -17.27 -8.53
C TYR A 568 7.86 -16.10 -9.40
N ASP A 569 7.42 -16.01 -10.66
CA ASP A 569 7.66 -14.86 -11.51
C ASP A 569 6.81 -13.67 -11.06
N SER A 570 7.45 -12.55 -10.73
CA SER A 570 6.77 -11.35 -10.23
C SER A 570 5.74 -10.78 -11.22
N ARG A 571 5.88 -11.07 -12.52
CA ARG A 571 4.95 -10.61 -13.57
C ARG A 571 3.63 -11.37 -13.54
N TYR A 572 3.63 -12.64 -13.14
CA TYR A 572 2.48 -13.54 -13.28
C TYR A 572 1.92 -14.05 -11.95
N ARG A 573 2.60 -13.74 -10.85
CA ARG A 573 2.26 -14.14 -9.48
C ARG A 573 0.78 -13.95 -9.13
N ASP A 574 0.22 -12.78 -9.42
CA ASP A 574 -1.16 -12.45 -9.07
C ASP A 574 -2.17 -13.25 -9.89
N ARG A 575 -1.87 -13.47 -11.18
CA ARG A 575 -2.71 -14.26 -12.06
C ARG A 575 -2.72 -15.74 -11.68
N PHE A 576 -1.56 -16.32 -11.36
CA PHE A 576 -1.49 -17.67 -10.80
C PHE A 576 -2.38 -17.79 -9.56
N ALA A 577 -2.30 -16.81 -8.64
CA ALA A 577 -3.09 -16.83 -7.42
C ALA A 577 -4.60 -16.78 -7.68
N GLN A 578 -5.05 -16.06 -8.72
CA GLN A 578 -6.45 -16.07 -9.16
C GLN A 578 -6.89 -17.45 -9.66
N TYR A 579 -6.11 -18.09 -10.54
CA TYR A 579 -6.44 -19.43 -11.02
C TYR A 579 -6.48 -20.45 -9.89
N ALA A 580 -5.46 -20.48 -9.04
CA ALA A 580 -5.36 -21.44 -7.94
C ALA A 580 -6.57 -21.37 -7.00
N ARG A 581 -7.08 -20.18 -6.69
CA ARG A 581 -8.33 -20.00 -5.90
C ARG A 581 -9.56 -20.55 -6.61
N SER A 582 -9.64 -20.40 -7.94
CA SER A 582 -10.77 -20.91 -8.72
C SER A 582 -10.77 -22.44 -8.90
N ILE A 583 -9.59 -23.07 -8.85
CA ILE A 583 -9.40 -24.49 -9.19
C ILE A 583 -9.93 -25.41 -8.08
N GLU A 584 -9.75 -25.05 -6.82
CA GLU A 584 -10.07 -25.94 -5.69
C GLU A 584 -11.55 -26.35 -5.61
N VAL A 585 -12.45 -25.51 -6.11
CA VAL A 585 -13.91 -25.77 -6.11
C VAL A 585 -14.26 -26.95 -7.01
N ASP A 586 -13.44 -27.25 -8.03
CA ASP A 586 -13.73 -28.26 -9.03
C ASP A 586 -13.36 -29.69 -8.58
N TYR A 587 -12.53 -29.83 -7.54
CA TYR A 587 -11.95 -31.11 -7.12
C TYR A 587 -12.50 -31.57 -5.77
N ALA A 588 -13.65 -32.26 -5.81
CA ALA A 588 -14.24 -32.87 -4.63
C ALA A 588 -13.26 -33.82 -3.91
N GLY A 589 -13.26 -33.79 -2.59
CA GLY A 589 -12.39 -34.62 -1.74
C GLY A 589 -10.93 -34.17 -1.65
N LEU A 590 -10.48 -33.17 -2.42
CA LEU A 590 -9.06 -32.79 -2.48
C LEU A 590 -8.58 -32.21 -1.15
N LEU A 591 -9.42 -31.41 -0.49
CA LEU A 591 -9.12 -30.85 0.82
C LEU A 591 -9.05 -31.92 1.91
N ASP A 592 -9.91 -32.94 1.85
CA ASP A 592 -9.88 -34.05 2.81
C ASP A 592 -8.64 -34.93 2.61
N TRP A 593 -8.28 -35.21 1.35
CA TRP A 593 -7.02 -35.88 1.02
C TRP A 593 -5.81 -35.06 1.48
N ALA A 594 -5.82 -33.74 1.26
CA ALA A 594 -4.76 -32.84 1.69
C ALA A 594 -4.58 -32.84 3.21
N ARG A 595 -5.66 -32.85 3.99
CA ARG A 595 -5.60 -32.96 5.46
C ARG A 595 -4.92 -34.24 5.92
N ALA A 596 -5.17 -35.36 5.24
CA ALA A 596 -4.52 -36.64 5.55
C ALA A 596 -3.00 -36.64 5.23
N HIS A 597 -2.56 -35.81 4.27
CA HIS A 597 -1.17 -35.75 3.80
C HIS A 597 -0.40 -34.49 4.21
N ALA A 598 -0.98 -33.63 5.05
CA ALA A 598 -0.46 -32.33 5.43
C ALA A 598 1.03 -32.32 5.84
N ASP A 599 1.52 -33.37 6.52
CA ASP A 599 2.91 -33.45 7.01
C ASP A 599 3.96 -33.46 5.89
N ARG A 600 3.54 -33.80 4.67
CA ARG A 600 4.41 -33.89 3.48
C ARG A 600 4.26 -32.67 2.57
N LEU A 601 3.23 -31.86 2.76
CA LEU A 601 2.89 -30.73 1.90
C LEU A 601 3.59 -29.46 2.39
N GLN A 602 4.80 -29.21 1.88
CA GLN A 602 5.64 -28.09 2.33
C GLN A 602 5.26 -26.75 1.72
N ASP A 603 4.93 -26.74 0.42
CA ASP A 603 4.68 -25.51 -0.34
C ASP A 603 3.57 -25.71 -1.39
N PRO A 604 2.39 -26.19 -0.97
CA PRO A 604 1.34 -26.61 -1.90
C PRO A 604 0.87 -25.45 -2.79
N PRO A 605 0.66 -25.69 -4.09
CA PRO A 605 0.30 -24.63 -5.05
C PRO A 605 -1.14 -24.13 -4.91
N LEU A 606 -2.00 -24.82 -4.16
CA LEU A 606 -3.40 -24.44 -3.97
C LEU A 606 -3.64 -23.88 -2.54
N PRO A 607 -4.41 -22.79 -2.39
CA PRO A 607 -4.48 -22.03 -1.14
C PRO A 607 -5.25 -22.73 -0.01
N GLY A 608 -6.36 -23.39 -0.29
CA GLY A 608 -7.09 -24.24 0.66
C GLY A 608 -6.31 -25.47 1.08
N VAL A 609 -5.50 -26.06 0.20
CA VAL A 609 -4.54 -27.12 0.56
C VAL A 609 -3.46 -26.58 1.52
N ALA A 610 -2.90 -25.40 1.22
CA ALA A 610 -1.96 -24.73 2.11
C ALA A 610 -2.57 -24.44 3.50
N ARG A 611 -3.83 -24.01 3.52
CA ARG A 611 -4.59 -23.76 4.75
C ARG A 611 -4.83 -25.04 5.54
N ALA A 612 -5.18 -26.15 4.89
CA ALA A 612 -5.35 -27.45 5.54
C ALA A 612 -4.05 -27.93 6.20
N ALA A 613 -2.90 -27.73 5.54
CA ALA A 613 -1.59 -28.04 6.13
C ALA A 613 -1.32 -27.20 7.39
N TRP A 614 -1.63 -25.90 7.35
CA TRP A 614 -1.54 -25.02 8.51
C TRP A 614 -2.51 -25.43 9.64
N GLU A 615 -3.77 -25.73 9.33
CA GLU A 615 -4.80 -26.09 10.31
C GLU A 615 -4.43 -27.34 11.12
N LYS A 616 -3.75 -28.32 10.50
CA LYS A 616 -3.24 -29.49 11.20
C LYS A 616 -2.20 -29.10 12.26
N VAL A 617 -1.17 -28.34 11.87
CA VAL A 617 -0.14 -27.87 12.81
C VAL A 617 -0.76 -26.98 13.89
N ALA A 618 -1.65 -26.07 13.51
CA ALA A 618 -2.39 -25.24 14.45
C ALA A 618 -3.17 -26.06 15.50
N SER A 619 -3.75 -27.19 15.10
CA SER A 619 -4.45 -28.09 16.01
C SER A 619 -3.50 -28.86 16.93
N GLU A 620 -2.33 -29.27 16.44
CA GLU A 620 -1.31 -29.96 17.24
C GLU A 620 -0.76 -29.05 18.34
N ILE A 621 -0.47 -27.79 17.99
CA ILE A 621 0.06 -26.80 18.92
C ILE A 621 -0.99 -26.25 19.90
N ALA A 622 -2.29 -26.36 19.59
CA ALA A 622 -3.34 -25.86 20.46
C ALA A 622 -3.34 -26.50 21.87
N GLY A 623 -2.77 -27.70 22.02
CA GLY A 623 -2.73 -28.43 23.28
C GLY A 623 -1.57 -28.08 24.22
N TRP A 624 -0.53 -27.37 23.79
CA TRP A 624 0.65 -27.19 24.64
C TRP A 624 0.50 -26.00 25.57
N THR A 625 1.03 -26.16 26.78
CA THR A 625 0.94 -25.14 27.84
C THR A 625 2.28 -24.84 28.50
N ALA A 626 3.26 -25.73 28.35
CA ALA A 626 4.59 -25.61 28.92
C ALA A 626 5.62 -25.12 27.88
N LEU A 627 6.60 -24.32 28.35
CA LEU A 627 7.67 -23.77 27.50
C LEU A 627 8.52 -24.89 26.88
N ASP A 628 8.83 -25.93 27.64
CA ASP A 628 9.69 -27.04 27.18
C ASP A 628 9.04 -27.84 26.04
N GLN A 629 7.71 -27.98 26.04
CA GLN A 629 6.98 -28.63 24.95
C GLN A 629 7.10 -27.83 23.66
N ALA A 630 6.90 -26.51 23.74
CA ALA A 630 7.04 -25.61 22.60
C ALA A 630 8.49 -25.57 22.07
N ARG A 631 9.48 -25.55 22.97
CA ARG A 631 10.90 -25.54 22.61
C ARG A 631 11.32 -26.83 21.91
N ALA A 632 10.92 -27.99 22.44
CA ALA A 632 11.24 -29.29 21.85
C ALA A 632 10.69 -29.43 20.42
N TYR A 633 9.42 -29.05 20.21
CA TYR A 633 8.83 -29.07 18.88
C TYR A 633 9.51 -28.11 17.91
N ALA A 634 9.75 -26.87 18.37
CA ALA A 634 10.35 -25.86 17.51
C ALA A 634 11.78 -26.25 17.10
N GLU A 635 12.52 -26.95 17.97
CA GLU A 635 13.82 -27.54 17.64
C GLU A 635 13.73 -28.67 16.62
N GLU A 636 12.77 -29.58 16.76
CA GLU A 636 12.53 -30.70 15.82
C GLU A 636 12.10 -30.22 14.43
N HIS A 637 11.26 -29.19 14.35
CA HIS A 637 10.61 -28.76 13.10
C HIS A 637 11.12 -27.43 12.53
N ARG A 638 12.21 -26.86 13.06
CA ARG A 638 12.71 -25.52 12.71
C ARG A 638 12.88 -25.28 11.21
N SER A 639 13.47 -26.25 10.50
CA SER A 639 13.72 -26.14 9.05
C SER A 639 12.40 -26.07 8.27
N SER A 640 11.47 -26.96 8.58
CA SER A 640 10.14 -27.03 7.96
C SER A 640 9.32 -25.77 8.23
N ILE A 641 9.31 -25.27 9.48
CA ILE A 641 8.60 -24.04 9.85
C ILE A 641 9.13 -22.85 9.05
N ARG A 642 10.47 -22.69 8.98
CA ARG A 642 11.10 -21.57 8.23
C ARG A 642 10.86 -21.66 6.72
N GLN A 643 10.82 -22.87 6.17
CA GLN A 643 10.49 -23.07 4.76
C GLN A 643 9.04 -22.72 4.49
N ALA A 644 8.10 -23.19 5.33
CA ALA A 644 6.68 -22.89 5.20
C ALA A 644 6.37 -21.40 5.40
N ALA A 645 7.10 -20.70 6.27
CA ALA A 645 6.99 -19.25 6.44
C ALA A 645 7.39 -18.45 5.19
N LYS A 646 8.20 -19.04 4.30
CA LYS A 646 8.62 -18.47 3.02
C LYS A 646 7.85 -19.02 1.82
N SER A 647 6.85 -19.88 2.07
CA SER A 647 5.97 -20.42 1.04
C SER A 647 5.22 -19.30 0.31
N PHE A 648 4.79 -19.58 -0.92
CA PHE A 648 4.08 -18.59 -1.74
C PHE A 648 2.81 -18.06 -1.07
N TRP A 649 2.02 -18.93 -0.46
CA TRP A 649 0.77 -18.53 0.21
C TRP A 649 1.02 -17.82 1.54
N SER A 650 2.11 -18.15 2.25
CA SER A 650 2.49 -17.40 3.45
C SER A 650 2.94 -15.98 3.10
N THR A 651 3.73 -15.83 2.03
CA THR A 651 4.19 -14.51 1.54
C THR A 651 3.08 -13.66 0.89
N LEU A 652 1.96 -14.26 0.49
CA LEU A 652 0.74 -13.55 0.06
C LEU A 652 -0.25 -13.30 1.20
N GLY A 653 0.02 -13.77 2.42
CA GLY A 653 -0.84 -13.57 3.59
C GLY A 653 -2.07 -14.49 3.65
N GLU A 654 -2.12 -15.58 2.87
CA GLU A 654 -3.20 -16.58 2.91
C GLU A 654 -2.97 -17.62 4.01
N THR A 655 -1.71 -17.91 4.33
CA THR A 655 -1.29 -18.75 5.48
C THR A 655 -0.27 -18.03 6.37
N PRO A 656 -0.65 -16.89 6.97
CA PRO A 656 0.25 -16.06 7.79
C PRO A 656 0.69 -16.76 9.09
N GLY A 657 0.03 -17.85 9.46
CA GLY A 657 0.36 -18.65 10.64
C GLY A 657 1.75 -19.26 10.62
N TRP A 658 2.28 -19.61 9.45
CA TRP A 658 3.64 -20.11 9.35
C TRP A 658 4.69 -19.04 9.68
N ALA A 659 4.49 -17.82 9.19
CA ALA A 659 5.35 -16.69 9.54
C ALA A 659 5.23 -16.35 11.04
N ALA A 660 4.03 -16.39 11.61
CA ALA A 660 3.82 -16.19 13.04
C ALA A 660 4.45 -17.30 13.89
N LEU A 661 4.38 -18.57 13.48
CA LEU A 661 4.99 -19.71 14.16
C LEU A 661 6.52 -19.62 14.13
N ALA A 662 7.11 -19.20 13.01
CA ALA A 662 8.55 -18.97 12.90
C ALA A 662 9.03 -17.89 13.89
N LEU A 663 8.29 -16.78 14.02
CA LEU A 663 8.60 -15.75 15.02
C LEU A 663 8.38 -16.26 16.46
N ALA A 664 7.35 -17.09 16.68
CA ALA A 664 7.09 -17.69 17.99
C ALA A 664 8.19 -18.68 18.41
N ASP A 665 8.78 -19.45 17.49
CA ASP A 665 9.99 -20.28 17.74
C ASP A 665 11.14 -19.40 18.25
N GLU A 666 11.43 -18.30 17.56
CA GLU A 666 12.47 -17.36 17.96
C GLU A 666 12.22 -16.82 19.38
N LEU A 667 10.96 -16.46 19.70
CA LEU A 667 10.58 -15.99 21.03
C LEU A 667 10.77 -17.05 22.10
N VAL A 668 10.28 -18.28 21.86
CA VAL A 668 10.37 -19.40 22.80
C VAL A 668 11.83 -19.73 23.10
N CYS A 669 12.69 -19.74 22.09
CA CYS A 669 14.12 -19.97 22.25
C CYS A 669 14.80 -18.85 23.05
N ALA A 670 14.48 -17.59 22.74
CA ALA A 670 15.05 -16.43 23.44
C ALA A 670 14.60 -16.36 24.91
N VAL A 671 13.33 -16.63 25.19
CA VAL A 671 12.78 -16.72 26.56
C VAL A 671 13.45 -17.86 27.33
N GLY A 672 13.54 -19.05 26.73
CA GLY A 672 14.20 -20.20 27.35
C GLY A 672 15.64 -19.90 27.74
N GLY A 673 16.43 -19.35 26.83
CA GLY A 673 17.82 -18.97 27.10
C GLY A 673 17.96 -17.95 28.23
N ALA A 674 17.09 -16.92 28.27
CA ALA A 674 17.11 -15.93 29.34
C ALA A 674 16.76 -16.53 30.72
N LEU A 675 15.79 -17.44 30.78
CA LEU A 675 15.40 -18.11 32.02
C LEU A 675 16.45 -19.12 32.51
N ASP A 676 17.11 -19.84 31.59
CA ASP A 676 18.19 -20.78 31.89
C ASP A 676 19.39 -20.08 32.57
N GLU A 677 19.70 -18.82 32.18
CA GLU A 677 20.78 -18.01 32.76
C GLU A 677 20.42 -17.42 34.14
N LEU A 678 19.12 -17.30 34.48
CA LEU A 678 18.63 -16.44 35.56
C LEU A 678 19.19 -16.80 36.96
N GLY A 679 19.35 -18.09 37.24
CA GLY A 679 19.87 -18.58 38.51
C GLY A 679 21.35 -18.26 38.74
N GLY A 680 22.10 -17.91 37.69
CA GLY A 680 23.53 -17.64 37.74
C GLY A 680 23.92 -16.21 38.15
N PHE A 681 22.97 -15.28 38.21
CA PHE A 681 23.27 -13.88 38.55
C PHE A 681 23.22 -13.62 40.05
N ASP A 682 24.29 -13.12 40.63
CA ASP A 682 24.42 -12.75 42.05
C ASP A 682 24.40 -11.23 42.30
N ALA A 683 24.49 -10.41 41.24
CA ALA A 683 24.47 -8.96 41.32
C ALA A 683 23.69 -8.31 40.14
N PRO A 684 23.10 -7.12 40.34
CA PRO A 684 22.38 -6.38 39.28
C PRO A 684 23.22 -6.20 37.99
N ALA A 685 24.53 -6.02 38.13
CA ALA A 685 25.44 -5.79 37.01
C ALA A 685 25.43 -6.92 35.96
N GLY A 686 25.31 -8.18 36.40
CA GLY A 686 25.26 -9.33 35.49
C GLY A 686 23.99 -9.33 34.64
N MET A 687 22.84 -9.01 35.26
CA MET A 687 21.56 -8.93 34.55
C MET A 687 21.49 -7.75 33.59
N ILE A 688 22.10 -6.59 33.93
CA ILE A 688 22.21 -5.45 33.00
C ILE A 688 22.96 -5.88 31.74
N ARG A 689 24.13 -6.54 31.89
CA ARG A 689 24.90 -7.03 30.74
C ARG A 689 24.11 -8.03 29.91
N ALA A 690 23.46 -9.01 30.55
CA ALA A 690 22.63 -9.98 29.86
C ALA A 690 21.47 -9.32 29.08
N TYR A 691 20.83 -8.31 29.68
CA TYR A 691 19.75 -7.57 29.01
C TYR A 691 20.24 -6.78 27.80
N VAL A 692 21.32 -6.02 27.96
CA VAL A 692 21.93 -5.18 26.92
C VAL A 692 22.50 -6.01 25.77
N GLU A 693 23.09 -7.17 26.06
CA GLU A 693 23.69 -8.02 25.03
C GLU A 693 22.66 -8.89 24.31
N ARG A 694 21.67 -9.42 25.04
CA ARG A 694 20.81 -10.51 24.53
C ARG A 694 19.33 -10.33 24.83
N TRP A 695 18.92 -10.04 26.07
CA TRP A 695 17.49 -10.21 26.43
C TRP A 695 16.56 -9.16 25.84
N TRP A 696 17.06 -7.99 25.40
CA TRP A 696 16.26 -7.04 24.61
C TRP A 696 15.68 -7.67 23.33
N GLN A 697 16.29 -8.74 22.80
CA GLN A 697 15.78 -9.48 21.66
C GLN A 697 14.46 -10.18 21.98
N VAL A 698 14.23 -10.59 23.23
CA VAL A 698 12.95 -11.17 23.68
C VAL A 698 11.83 -10.14 23.49
N ASP A 699 12.08 -8.90 23.91
CA ASP A 699 11.13 -7.79 23.77
C ASP A 699 10.85 -7.48 22.28
N ARG A 700 11.89 -7.45 21.44
CA ARG A 700 11.75 -7.28 19.98
C ARG A 700 10.90 -8.38 19.36
N THR A 701 11.25 -9.64 19.62
CA THR A 701 10.60 -10.79 19.00
C THR A 701 9.16 -10.91 19.47
N TYR A 702 8.85 -10.59 20.74
CA TYR A 702 7.48 -10.50 21.22
C TYR A 702 6.66 -9.51 20.40
N ARG A 703 7.16 -8.28 20.17
CA ARG A 703 6.45 -7.28 19.34
C ARG A 703 6.26 -7.77 17.90
N HIS A 704 7.26 -8.39 17.30
CA HIS A 704 7.13 -8.96 15.96
C HIS A 704 6.08 -10.08 15.91
N CYS A 705 6.04 -10.95 16.92
CA CYS A 705 5.00 -11.98 17.05
C CYS A 705 3.61 -11.34 17.13
N LYS A 706 3.44 -10.33 17.99
CA LYS A 706 2.15 -9.62 18.14
C LYS A 706 1.73 -9.00 16.81
N ARG A 707 2.63 -8.31 16.11
CA ARG A 707 2.38 -7.74 14.78
C ARG A 707 1.94 -8.79 13.77
N ALA A 708 2.60 -9.95 13.73
CA ALA A 708 2.23 -11.05 12.84
C ALA A 708 0.85 -11.66 13.19
N LEU A 709 0.41 -11.56 14.44
CA LEU A 709 -0.83 -12.15 14.97
C LEU A 709 -2.02 -11.17 15.00
N GLU A 710 -1.83 -9.88 14.68
CA GLU A 710 -2.89 -8.85 14.68
C GLU A 710 -4.04 -9.16 13.69
N GLY A 711 -3.78 -9.93 12.63
CA GLY A 711 -4.73 -10.18 11.53
C GLY A 711 -5.84 -11.21 11.79
N HIS A 712 -6.02 -11.72 13.01
CA HIS A 712 -7.02 -12.73 13.40
C HIS A 712 -7.37 -13.77 12.31
N PHE A 713 -6.48 -14.73 12.09
CA PHE A 713 -6.69 -15.80 11.12
C PHE A 713 -6.81 -17.18 11.80
N SER A 714 -7.45 -18.13 11.09
CA SER A 714 -7.79 -19.45 11.62
C SER A 714 -6.57 -20.19 12.18
N GLY A 715 -6.73 -20.85 13.31
CA GLY A 715 -5.69 -21.66 13.95
C GLY A 715 -4.65 -20.89 14.78
N CYS A 716 -4.66 -19.55 14.78
CA CYS A 716 -3.61 -18.77 15.45
C CYS A 716 -3.86 -18.40 16.92
N ALA A 717 -5.06 -18.67 17.46
CA ALA A 717 -5.39 -18.34 18.84
C ALA A 717 -4.46 -19.04 19.86
N ALA A 718 -4.04 -20.27 19.56
CA ALA A 718 -3.07 -21.01 20.36
C ALA A 718 -1.72 -20.29 20.42
N LEU A 719 -1.23 -19.84 19.28
CA LEU A 719 0.02 -19.08 19.17
C LEU A 719 -0.02 -17.76 19.93
N THR A 720 -1.12 -17.01 19.82
CA THR A 720 -1.30 -15.79 20.64
C THR A 720 -1.19 -16.12 22.12
N GLY A 721 -1.87 -17.18 22.57
CA GLY A 721 -1.83 -17.62 23.97
C GLY A 721 -0.43 -18.04 24.45
N TRP A 722 0.39 -18.62 23.59
CA TRP A 722 1.79 -18.95 23.91
C TRP A 722 2.68 -17.72 23.98
N VAL A 723 2.63 -16.89 22.94
CA VAL A 723 3.43 -15.67 22.81
C VAL A 723 3.25 -14.79 24.05
N ASP A 724 1.99 -14.55 24.44
CA ASP A 724 1.70 -13.75 25.63
C ASP A 724 2.14 -14.46 26.92
N ARG A 725 1.88 -15.76 27.08
CA ARG A 725 2.23 -16.51 28.29
C ARG A 725 3.74 -16.57 28.53
N PHE A 726 4.52 -16.92 27.51
CA PHE A 726 5.96 -17.09 27.64
C PHE A 726 6.68 -15.75 27.80
N TYR A 727 6.23 -14.71 27.09
CA TYR A 727 6.73 -13.37 27.32
C TYR A 727 6.40 -12.86 28.74
N MET A 728 5.18 -13.08 29.24
CA MET A 728 4.81 -12.73 30.60
C MET A 728 5.63 -13.49 31.66
N ARG A 729 5.94 -14.76 31.41
CA ARG A 729 6.85 -15.54 32.26
C ARG A 729 8.25 -14.93 32.29
N PHE A 730 8.80 -14.58 31.12
CA PHE A 730 10.08 -13.86 31.03
C PHE A 730 10.06 -12.55 31.82
N LEU A 731 9.06 -11.69 31.57
CA LEU A 731 8.92 -10.41 32.28
C LEU A 731 8.85 -10.59 33.80
N THR A 732 8.09 -11.59 34.27
CA THR A 732 7.86 -11.83 35.70
C THR A 732 9.12 -12.35 36.38
N GLU A 733 9.67 -13.47 35.93
CA GLU A 733 10.80 -14.13 36.61
C GLU A 733 12.07 -13.28 36.55
N THR A 734 12.36 -12.64 35.41
CA THR A 734 13.54 -11.77 35.28
C THR A 734 13.43 -10.55 36.19
N ASN A 735 12.28 -9.86 36.22
CA ASN A 735 12.13 -8.68 37.06
C ASN A 735 11.99 -9.02 38.55
N GLU A 736 11.47 -10.20 38.91
CA GLU A 736 11.52 -10.70 40.30
C GLU A 736 12.96 -10.90 40.78
N ARG A 737 13.79 -11.60 40.00
CA ARG A 737 15.23 -11.77 40.33
C ARG A 737 15.95 -10.43 40.39
N TRP A 738 15.71 -9.56 39.40
CA TRP A 738 16.27 -8.21 39.34
C TRP A 738 15.94 -7.40 40.60
N THR A 739 14.66 -7.36 40.99
CA THR A 739 14.24 -6.59 42.17
C THR A 739 14.75 -7.19 43.48
N LEU A 740 14.89 -8.53 43.58
CA LEU A 740 15.56 -9.17 44.72
C LEU A 740 17.03 -8.75 44.83
N LEU A 741 17.76 -8.71 43.70
CA LEU A 741 19.16 -8.28 43.68
C LEU A 741 19.29 -6.78 44.02
N LEU A 742 18.40 -5.93 43.51
CA LEU A 742 18.35 -4.52 43.88
C LEU A 742 18.06 -4.32 45.38
N HIS A 743 17.14 -5.11 45.95
CA HIS A 743 16.86 -5.08 47.38
C HIS A 743 18.10 -5.44 48.19
N SER A 744 18.84 -6.47 47.76
CA SER A 744 20.09 -6.89 48.42
C SER A 744 21.19 -5.83 48.34
N GLN A 745 21.27 -5.10 47.22
CA GLN A 745 22.22 -4.00 47.02
C GLN A 745 21.83 -2.76 47.87
N ASN A 746 20.54 -2.53 48.10
CA ASN A 746 19.99 -1.42 48.87
C ASN A 746 20.49 -0.03 48.42
N ALA A 747 20.79 0.13 47.13
CA ALA A 747 21.22 1.39 46.53
C ALA A 747 20.84 1.42 45.04
N TRP A 748 20.41 2.59 44.56
CA TRP A 748 20.20 2.84 43.13
C TRP A 748 21.46 3.47 42.52
N GLY A 749 21.92 2.93 41.40
CA GLY A 749 23.13 3.37 40.70
C GLY A 749 24.05 2.20 40.32
N PHE A 750 24.67 2.30 39.14
CA PHE A 750 25.45 1.19 38.54
C PHE A 750 26.82 1.67 38.00
N PRO A 751 27.66 2.30 38.85
CA PRO A 751 28.93 2.87 38.42
C PRO A 751 29.85 1.81 37.80
N GLY A 752 30.46 2.14 36.66
CA GLY A 752 31.36 1.24 35.92
C GLY A 752 30.66 0.10 35.18
N VAL A 753 29.34 -0.02 35.28
CA VAL A 753 28.53 -1.01 34.56
C VAL A 753 27.69 -0.33 33.48
N LEU A 754 26.97 0.73 33.86
CA LEU A 754 26.04 1.44 33.00
C LEU A 754 26.10 2.95 33.32
N PRO A 755 26.24 3.84 32.33
CA PRO A 755 26.17 5.27 32.58
C PRO A 755 24.76 5.70 33.02
N SER A 756 24.70 6.75 33.84
CA SER A 756 23.44 7.42 34.20
C SER A 756 23.07 8.44 33.12
N GLN A 757 21.78 8.66 32.91
CA GLN A 757 21.26 9.77 32.08
C GLN A 757 21.90 11.11 32.44
N ASP A 758 22.16 11.36 33.72
CA ASP A 758 22.77 12.59 34.24
C ASP A 758 24.15 12.89 33.64
N THR A 759 24.83 11.87 33.13
CA THR A 759 26.17 11.98 32.52
C THR A 759 26.13 12.18 31.01
N LEU A 760 24.94 12.19 30.39
CA LEU A 760 24.77 12.30 28.94
C LEU A 760 25.49 13.54 28.38
N TRP A 761 25.27 14.72 28.99
CA TRP A 761 25.81 15.96 28.45
C TRP A 761 27.33 16.09 28.59
N GLN A 762 27.95 15.41 29.56
CA GLN A 762 29.41 15.33 29.62
C GLN A 762 29.99 14.65 28.37
N ARG A 763 29.22 13.75 27.74
CA ARG A 763 29.57 13.03 26.50
C ARG A 763 29.19 13.83 25.26
N VAL A 764 27.97 14.36 25.22
CA VAL A 764 27.49 15.17 24.08
C VAL A 764 28.31 16.46 23.92
N ALA A 765 28.76 17.06 25.04
CA ALA A 765 29.58 18.27 25.02
C ALA A 765 31.06 18.02 24.70
N SER A 766 31.60 16.80 24.89
CA SER A 766 33.01 16.49 24.61
C SER A 766 33.31 16.28 23.12
N SER A 767 32.27 16.21 22.29
CA SER A 767 32.38 16.14 20.83
C SER A 767 33.00 17.41 20.21
N THR A 768 33.77 17.21 19.14
CA THR A 768 34.35 18.27 18.29
C THR A 768 33.51 18.60 17.06
N ALA A 769 32.34 17.96 16.88
CA ALA A 769 31.48 18.17 15.72
C ALA A 769 30.94 19.61 15.67
N PRO A 770 31.00 20.28 14.50
CA PRO A 770 30.61 21.69 14.38
C PRO A 770 29.10 21.90 14.53
N ARG A 771 28.29 20.98 14.00
CA ARG A 771 26.83 21.00 14.10
C ARG A 771 26.33 19.67 14.65
N ARG A 772 25.57 19.73 15.75
CA ARG A 772 25.07 18.56 16.48
C ARG A 772 23.56 18.57 16.58
N ALA A 773 22.96 17.39 16.50
CA ALA A 773 21.53 17.23 16.77
C ALA A 773 21.31 16.26 17.94
N VAL A 774 20.32 16.55 18.77
CA VAL A 774 19.92 15.70 19.90
C VAL A 774 18.41 15.48 19.84
N PHE A 775 18.00 14.24 19.69
CA PHE A 775 16.61 13.79 19.67
C PHE A 775 16.25 13.24 21.04
N LEU A 776 15.39 13.96 21.75
CA LEU A 776 14.80 13.53 23.02
C LEU A 776 13.47 12.83 22.72
N VAL A 777 13.48 11.50 22.81
CA VAL A 777 12.32 10.66 22.48
C VAL A 777 11.72 10.11 23.76
N ASP A 778 10.50 10.56 24.06
CA ASP A 778 9.71 10.14 25.21
C ASP A 778 9.37 8.65 25.12
N ALA A 779 9.56 7.91 26.21
CA ALA A 779 9.26 6.48 26.34
C ALA A 779 9.97 5.55 25.33
N LEU A 780 11.20 5.90 24.90
CA LEU A 780 11.99 5.07 23.98
C LEU A 780 12.68 3.89 24.70
N ARG A 781 12.12 2.69 24.53
CA ARG A 781 12.70 1.44 25.05
C ARG A 781 13.99 1.02 24.31
N TYR A 782 14.83 0.25 24.99
CA TYR A 782 16.12 -0.20 24.45
C TYR A 782 15.99 -1.01 23.15
N GLU A 783 15.00 -1.90 23.04
CA GLU A 783 14.80 -2.69 21.81
C GLU A 783 14.34 -1.84 20.62
N LEU A 784 13.61 -0.74 20.86
CA LEU A 784 13.24 0.21 19.81
C LEU A 784 14.47 0.99 19.32
N GLY A 785 15.41 1.29 20.22
CA GLY A 785 16.71 1.85 19.87
C GLY A 785 17.51 0.96 18.92
N HIS A 786 17.51 -0.36 19.15
CA HIS A 786 18.15 -1.32 18.23
C HIS A 786 17.46 -1.40 16.87
N ILE A 787 16.13 -1.27 16.81
CA ILE A 787 15.40 -1.26 15.54
C ILE A 787 15.68 0.03 14.77
N LEU A 788 15.80 1.16 15.47
CA LEU A 788 16.23 2.41 14.87
C LEU A 788 17.68 2.31 14.35
N LEU A 789 18.57 1.68 15.11
CA LEU A 789 19.95 1.38 14.68
C LEU A 789 19.96 0.56 13.39
N ASP A 790 19.23 -0.56 13.33
CA ASP A 790 19.13 -1.44 12.14
C ASP A 790 18.73 -0.65 10.87
N ARG A 791 17.81 0.32 11.01
CA ARG A 791 17.32 1.15 9.89
C ARG A 791 18.32 2.19 9.40
N LEU A 792 19.27 2.60 10.25
CA LEU A 792 20.23 3.68 9.96
C LEU A 792 21.63 3.16 9.65
N SER A 793 21.97 1.94 10.07
CA SER A 793 23.32 1.37 9.98
C SER A 793 23.79 1.12 8.55
N ALA A 794 22.84 1.02 7.60
CA ALA A 794 23.16 0.89 6.17
C ALA A 794 23.64 2.22 5.55
N GLU A 795 23.32 3.35 6.18
CA GLU A 795 23.53 4.70 5.62
C GLU A 795 24.60 5.51 6.40
N TYR A 796 24.82 5.21 7.68
CA TYR A 796 25.63 6.03 8.59
C TYR A 796 26.55 5.19 9.47
N ASP A 797 27.61 5.81 10.03
CA ASP A 797 28.34 5.22 11.15
C ASP A 797 27.49 5.35 12.41
N THR A 798 27.06 4.22 12.96
CA THR A 798 26.10 4.21 14.07
C THR A 798 26.61 3.38 15.23
N GLY A 799 26.37 3.86 16.46
CA GLY A 799 26.64 3.14 17.69
C GLY A 799 25.48 3.27 18.67
N ILE A 800 25.23 2.24 19.47
CA ILE A 800 24.22 2.25 20.52
C ILE A 800 24.85 1.92 21.86
N GLU A 801 24.53 2.70 22.87
CA GLU A 801 24.87 2.45 24.27
C GLU A 801 23.59 2.38 25.10
N ALA A 802 23.64 1.64 26.20
CA ALA A 802 22.56 1.63 27.18
C ALA A 802 22.83 2.65 28.30
N MET A 803 21.79 3.25 28.85
CA MET A 803 21.84 4.15 30.01
C MET A 803 20.83 3.75 31.07
N ALA A 804 21.16 4.02 32.33
CA ALA A 804 20.25 3.89 33.47
C ALA A 804 19.41 5.15 33.63
N THR A 805 18.10 5.00 33.81
CA THR A 805 17.22 6.13 34.10
C THR A 805 17.34 6.61 35.55
N ARG A 806 16.88 7.84 35.81
CA ARG A 806 16.49 8.23 37.18
C ARG A 806 15.25 7.45 37.65
N LEU A 807 15.08 7.41 38.97
CA LEU A 807 13.87 6.90 39.61
C LEU A 807 13.13 8.02 40.37
N PRO A 808 11.78 8.10 40.28
CA PRO A 808 10.91 7.34 39.37
C PRO A 808 11.23 7.56 37.87
N SER A 809 11.12 6.50 37.07
CA SER A 809 11.36 6.51 35.62
C SER A 809 10.17 7.10 34.85
N ASN A 810 9.88 8.38 35.12
CA ASN A 810 8.77 9.12 34.53
C ASN A 810 9.26 10.34 33.74
N THR A 811 8.39 10.86 32.89
CA THR A 811 8.72 11.93 31.95
C THR A 811 9.30 13.20 32.61
N PRO A 812 8.77 13.73 33.74
CA PRO A 812 9.31 14.95 34.34
C PRO A 812 10.77 14.80 34.78
N LEU A 813 11.13 13.69 35.44
CA LEU A 813 12.50 13.46 35.91
C LEU A 813 13.42 12.94 34.79
N GLY A 814 12.90 12.08 33.92
CA GLY A 814 13.66 11.51 32.80
C GLY A 814 14.08 12.60 31.83
N MET A 815 13.13 13.42 31.36
CA MET A 815 13.45 14.48 30.41
C MET A 815 14.31 15.59 31.01
N SER A 816 14.24 15.84 32.33
CA SER A 816 15.14 16.79 32.99
C SER A 816 16.56 16.22 33.13
N ALA A 817 16.70 14.92 33.36
CA ALA A 817 18.00 14.24 33.43
C ALA A 817 18.74 14.25 32.09
N LEU A 818 18.01 14.37 30.97
CA LEU A 818 18.56 14.53 29.63
C LEU A 818 18.90 15.98 29.28
N LEU A 819 19.08 16.90 30.24
CA LEU A 819 19.43 18.32 30.01
C LEU A 819 20.84 18.66 30.54
N PRO A 820 21.49 19.74 30.05
CA PRO A 820 22.75 20.21 30.60
C PRO A 820 22.64 20.47 32.10
N ASP A 821 23.74 20.20 32.83
CA ASP A 821 23.83 20.31 34.29
C ASP A 821 22.83 19.43 35.07
N ALA A 822 22.41 18.30 34.50
CA ALA A 822 21.53 17.34 35.17
C ALA A 822 22.06 16.90 36.54
N ASP A 823 23.36 16.67 36.67
CA ASP A 823 24.05 16.31 37.92
C ASP A 823 23.97 17.38 39.02
N LYS A 824 23.62 18.63 38.67
CA LYS A 824 23.48 19.76 39.60
C LYS A 824 22.03 20.07 39.96
N GLN A 825 21.07 19.30 39.45
CA GLN A 825 19.65 19.55 39.70
C GLN A 825 19.27 19.25 41.16
N GLU A 826 18.52 20.16 41.77
CA GLU A 826 17.84 19.97 43.04
C GLU A 826 16.36 19.63 42.78
N ILE A 827 15.89 18.53 43.36
CA ILE A 827 14.56 17.96 43.14
C ILE A 827 13.76 17.96 44.45
N ASP A 828 12.54 18.52 44.38
CA ASP A 828 11.57 18.50 45.46
C ASP A 828 10.13 18.27 44.93
N TRP A 829 9.18 18.10 45.85
CA TRP A 829 7.76 17.94 45.59
C TRP A 829 6.97 19.01 46.35
N GLU A 830 6.43 19.97 45.62
CA GLU A 830 5.72 21.14 46.13
C GLU A 830 4.40 21.33 45.35
N ASP A 831 3.36 21.84 46.00
CA ASP A 831 2.06 22.13 45.36
C ASP A 831 1.45 20.98 44.53
N ARG A 832 1.73 19.72 44.94
CA ARG A 832 1.30 18.48 44.26
C ARG A 832 1.93 18.26 42.88
N ASP A 833 3.09 18.85 42.63
CA ASP A 833 3.85 18.66 41.39
C ASP A 833 5.37 18.58 41.66
N TRP A 834 6.11 18.17 40.63
CA TRP A 834 7.57 18.16 40.66
C TRP A 834 8.15 19.56 40.62
N ARG A 835 9.12 19.83 41.50
CA ARG A 835 9.96 21.03 41.45
C ARG A 835 11.39 20.63 41.16
N ILE A 836 11.87 20.95 39.97
CA ILE A 836 13.22 20.62 39.49
C ILE A 836 13.94 21.93 39.18
N SER A 837 14.94 22.27 39.99
CA SER A 837 15.72 23.51 39.86
C SER A 837 17.19 23.22 39.59
N VAL A 838 17.87 24.15 38.91
CA VAL A 838 19.32 24.11 38.70
C VAL A 838 19.94 25.43 39.20
N PRO A 839 21.10 25.41 39.87
CA PRO A 839 21.73 26.62 40.38
C PRO A 839 21.93 27.67 39.29
N GLY A 840 21.46 28.90 39.54
CA GLY A 840 21.61 30.03 38.62
C GLY A 840 20.47 30.20 37.60
N PHE A 841 19.46 29.33 37.59
CA PHE A 841 18.26 29.46 36.75
C PHE A 841 17.00 29.67 37.57
N GLN A 842 16.16 30.65 37.18
CA GLN A 842 14.84 30.86 37.76
C GLN A 842 13.78 30.21 36.86
N GLY A 843 13.37 28.98 37.19
CA GLY A 843 12.34 28.22 36.48
C GLY A 843 12.20 26.81 37.04
N ASN A 844 11.20 26.06 36.58
CA ASN A 844 10.97 24.66 36.97
C ASN A 844 11.15 23.73 35.77
N LEU A 845 12.25 22.97 35.75
CA LEU A 845 12.61 22.05 34.65
C LEU A 845 11.65 20.86 34.49
N ALA A 846 10.68 20.67 35.39
CA ALA A 846 9.57 19.74 35.13
C ALA A 846 8.68 20.21 33.95
N SER A 847 8.55 21.52 33.76
CA SER A 847 7.78 22.13 32.67
C SER A 847 8.56 22.16 31.36
N LYS A 848 7.91 21.81 30.24
CA LYS A 848 8.51 21.92 28.90
C LYS A 848 8.99 23.35 28.60
N ALA A 849 8.18 24.35 28.94
CA ALA A 849 8.49 25.75 28.61
C ALA A 849 9.77 26.26 29.31
N ASP A 850 10.01 25.83 30.54
CA ASP A 850 11.22 26.22 31.28
C ASP A 850 12.43 25.38 30.87
N ARG A 851 12.24 24.13 30.42
CA ARG A 851 13.30 23.35 29.76
C ARG A 851 13.79 24.04 28.50
N ASP A 852 12.89 24.52 27.64
CA ASP A 852 13.25 25.21 26.41
C ASP A 852 14.06 26.49 26.70
N LYS A 853 13.65 27.29 27.71
CA LYS A 853 14.41 28.46 28.16
C LYS A 853 15.80 28.10 28.69
N TRP A 854 15.91 27.02 29.47
CA TRP A 854 17.19 26.55 29.99
C TRP A 854 18.13 26.11 28.88
N LEU A 855 17.63 25.34 27.91
CA LEU A 855 18.39 24.89 26.76
C LEU A 855 18.89 26.08 25.90
N GLN A 856 18.05 27.09 25.70
CA GLN A 856 18.44 28.33 25.02
C GLN A 856 19.51 29.12 25.78
N ALA A 857 19.52 29.05 27.11
CA ALA A 857 20.55 29.70 27.93
C ALA A 857 21.89 28.93 27.90
N CYS A 858 21.85 27.60 27.82
CA CYS A 858 23.05 26.75 27.86
C CYS A 858 23.71 26.53 26.51
N LEU A 859 22.93 26.51 25.42
CA LEU A 859 23.40 26.12 24.09
C LEU A 859 23.41 27.33 23.14
N PRO A 860 24.57 27.74 22.60
CA PRO A 860 24.63 28.81 21.63
C PRO A 860 23.96 28.39 20.31
N ASN A 861 23.22 29.31 19.67
CA ASN A 861 22.55 29.10 18.38
C ASN A 861 21.78 27.77 18.30
N VAL A 862 20.99 27.48 19.33
CA VAL A 862 20.13 26.29 19.39
C VAL A 862 18.77 26.53 18.74
N GLU A 863 18.34 25.57 17.93
CA GLU A 863 16.99 25.48 17.40
C GLU A 863 16.27 24.30 18.08
N ILE A 864 15.12 24.56 18.70
CA ILE A 864 14.31 23.55 19.39
C ILE A 864 13.03 23.33 18.60
N VAL A 865 12.82 22.11 18.13
CA VAL A 865 11.65 21.72 17.32
C VAL A 865 11.04 20.42 17.82
N THR A 866 9.79 20.17 17.45
CA THR A 866 9.21 18.82 17.57
C THR A 866 9.60 17.96 16.37
N LEU A 867 9.55 16.62 16.52
CA LEU A 867 9.79 15.70 15.41
C LEU A 867 8.83 15.97 14.23
N GLN A 868 7.56 16.28 14.53
CA GLN A 868 6.58 16.65 13.52
C GLN A 868 6.97 17.94 12.77
N GLN A 869 7.44 18.96 13.49
CA GLN A 869 7.91 20.20 12.89
C GLN A 869 9.13 19.95 11.99
N LEU A 870 10.11 19.16 12.46
CA LEU A 870 11.29 18.81 11.66
C LEU A 870 10.89 18.08 10.37
N LEU A 871 9.95 17.14 10.43
CA LEU A 871 9.52 16.36 9.26
C LEU A 871 8.66 17.15 8.26
N SER A 872 8.22 18.38 8.59
CA SER A 872 7.44 19.21 7.67
C SER A 872 8.27 19.63 6.43
N PRO A 873 7.68 19.73 5.23
CA PRO A 873 8.41 20.13 4.02
C PRO A 873 9.03 21.52 4.11
N ALA A 874 8.40 22.44 4.84
CA ALA A 874 8.85 23.81 5.02
C ALA A 874 9.97 23.97 6.07
N SER A 875 10.28 22.93 6.86
CA SER A 875 11.36 22.99 7.84
C SER A 875 12.71 22.95 7.13
N ALA A 876 13.36 24.12 7.06
CA ALA A 876 14.76 24.30 6.72
C ALA A 876 15.48 24.82 7.96
N THR A 877 16.52 24.13 8.39
CA THR A 877 17.37 24.61 9.50
C THR A 877 18.39 25.59 8.92
N SER A 878 18.54 26.75 9.55
CA SER A 878 19.51 27.76 9.10
C SER A 878 20.94 27.21 9.22
N GLY A 879 21.84 27.61 8.31
CA GLY A 879 23.26 27.26 8.37
C GLY A 879 23.98 27.80 9.62
N GLU A 880 23.40 28.78 10.31
CA GLU A 880 23.92 29.36 11.56
C GLU A 880 23.63 28.49 12.80
N VAL A 881 22.72 27.51 12.69
CA VAL A 881 22.30 26.64 13.80
C VAL A 881 23.38 25.61 14.09
N THR A 882 23.99 25.70 15.27
CA THR A 882 25.01 24.73 15.74
C THR A 882 24.42 23.58 16.54
N TRP A 883 23.24 23.77 17.13
CA TRP A 883 22.54 22.77 17.92
C TRP A 883 21.10 22.63 17.45
N LEU A 884 20.70 21.42 17.04
CA LEU A 884 19.31 21.09 16.77
C LEU A 884 18.79 20.16 17.86
N LEU A 885 17.80 20.61 18.63
CA LEU A 885 17.12 19.77 19.61
C LEU A 885 15.75 19.37 19.07
N VAL A 886 15.49 18.08 19.01
CA VAL A 886 14.24 17.51 18.49
C VAL A 886 13.52 16.81 19.62
N THR A 887 12.26 17.16 19.87
CA THR A 887 11.43 16.53 20.91
C THR A 887 10.32 15.68 20.30
N SER A 888 10.09 14.50 20.86
CA SER A 888 8.96 13.62 20.50
C SER A 888 8.28 13.13 21.77
N GLY A 889 6.98 13.43 21.93
CA GLY A 889 6.15 13.00 23.09
C GLY A 889 5.08 11.98 22.71
N GLU A 890 5.23 11.34 21.55
CA GLU A 890 4.12 10.63 20.93
C GLU A 890 3.87 9.23 21.50
N ILE A 891 4.93 8.52 21.93
CA ILE A 891 4.78 7.17 22.50
C ILE A 891 3.96 7.23 23.78
N ASP A 892 4.31 8.15 24.69
CA ASP A 892 3.60 8.30 25.97
C ASP A 892 2.18 8.83 25.76
N ALA A 893 1.98 9.83 24.89
CA ALA A 893 0.66 10.33 24.54
C ALA A 893 -0.28 9.26 23.91
N VAL A 894 0.28 8.32 23.13
CA VAL A 894 -0.48 7.18 22.58
C VAL A 894 -0.69 6.07 23.62
N GLY A 895 0.31 5.84 24.48
CA GLY A 895 0.31 4.84 25.56
C GLY A 895 -0.69 5.14 26.66
N GLU A 896 -0.77 6.39 27.13
CA GLU A 896 -1.73 6.85 28.14
C GLU A 896 -3.19 6.73 27.66
N ASN A 897 -3.42 6.78 26.35
CA ASN A 897 -4.73 6.55 25.74
C ASN A 897 -5.10 5.05 25.58
N ALA A 898 -4.22 4.14 26.01
CA ALA A 898 -4.37 2.71 26.33
C ALA A 898 -5.11 1.76 25.37
N ARG A 899 -5.73 2.25 24.30
CA ARG A 899 -6.42 1.46 23.25
C ARG A 899 -5.75 1.57 21.88
N THR A 900 -4.64 2.30 21.79
CA THR A 900 -4.01 2.73 20.54
C THR A 900 -2.54 2.34 20.38
N LEU A 901 -1.86 1.89 21.44
CA LEU A 901 -0.46 1.52 21.35
C LEU A 901 -0.30 0.07 20.83
N THR A 902 -0.39 -0.08 19.52
CA THR A 902 -0.13 -1.37 18.85
C THR A 902 1.35 -1.46 18.43
N PRO A 903 1.89 -2.68 18.24
CA PRO A 903 3.18 -2.88 17.57
C PRO A 903 3.36 -2.05 16.30
N ALA A 904 2.33 -1.93 15.46
CA ALA A 904 2.37 -1.13 14.23
C ALA A 904 2.61 0.37 14.49
N VAL A 905 1.99 0.95 15.53
CA VAL A 905 2.19 2.37 15.88
C VAL A 905 3.62 2.63 16.37
N LEU A 906 4.18 1.72 17.17
CA LEU A 906 5.58 1.83 17.60
C LEU A 906 6.55 1.74 16.41
N ASP A 907 6.28 0.87 15.43
CA ASP A 907 7.15 0.72 14.26
C ASP A 907 7.10 1.93 13.32
N ASP A 908 5.94 2.61 13.21
CA ASP A 908 5.79 3.89 12.52
C ASP A 908 6.51 5.03 13.25
N LEU A 909 6.42 5.08 14.58
CA LEU A 909 7.15 6.05 15.41
C LEU A 909 8.67 5.93 15.20
N VAL A 910 9.20 4.71 15.21
CA VAL A 910 10.62 4.46 14.91
C VAL A 910 10.96 4.91 13.48
N GLU A 911 10.07 4.74 12.50
CA GLU A 911 10.32 5.21 11.13
C GLU A 911 10.38 6.73 11.06
N ARG A 912 9.51 7.41 11.79
CA ARG A 912 9.50 8.87 11.86
C ARG A 912 10.77 9.41 12.49
N VAL A 913 11.25 8.79 13.57
CA VAL A 913 12.55 9.15 14.15
C VAL A 913 13.69 8.92 13.15
N ALA A 914 13.71 7.77 12.45
CA ALA A 914 14.71 7.48 11.43
C ALA A 914 14.72 8.53 10.30
N ARG A 915 13.55 8.91 9.78
CA ARG A 915 13.39 10.00 8.80
C ARG A 915 13.87 11.35 9.35
N GLY A 916 13.59 11.64 10.61
CA GLY A 916 14.07 12.85 11.29
C GLY A 916 15.59 12.90 11.36
N VAL A 917 16.22 11.79 11.71
CA VAL A 917 17.69 11.64 11.72
C VAL A 917 18.26 11.85 10.31
N ARG A 918 17.70 11.20 9.28
CA ARG A 918 18.14 11.41 7.88
C ARG A 918 18.03 12.87 7.46
N LYS A 919 16.93 13.54 7.81
CA LYS A 919 16.73 14.95 7.50
C LYS A 919 17.74 15.86 8.21
N ALA A 920 18.04 15.60 9.49
CA ALA A 920 19.08 16.31 10.21
C ALA A 920 20.47 16.07 9.57
N ALA A 921 20.79 14.82 9.18
CA ALA A 921 22.05 14.52 8.50
C ALA A 921 22.15 15.27 7.16
N GLN A 922 21.09 15.27 6.35
CA GLN A 922 21.01 16.03 5.09
C GLN A 922 21.16 17.55 5.29
N ALA A 923 20.72 18.07 6.44
CA ALA A 923 20.89 19.47 6.80
C ALA A 923 22.30 19.81 7.32
N GLY A 924 23.23 18.85 7.33
CA GLY A 924 24.64 19.06 7.69
C GLY A 924 24.96 18.87 9.17
N PHE A 925 24.08 18.23 9.95
CA PHE A 925 24.40 17.80 11.31
C PHE A 925 25.20 16.49 11.25
N SER A 926 26.50 16.58 11.56
CA SER A 926 27.46 15.47 11.38
C SER A 926 27.48 14.48 12.54
N GLU A 927 26.98 14.88 13.71
CA GLU A 927 26.82 14.01 14.86
C GLU A 927 25.43 14.20 15.48
N ILE A 928 24.67 13.11 15.51
CA ILE A 928 23.28 13.08 15.91
C ILE A 928 23.13 12.07 17.04
N HIS A 929 22.56 12.48 18.16
CA HIS A 929 22.25 11.61 19.28
C HIS A 929 20.73 11.39 19.37
N VAL A 930 20.29 10.16 19.58
CA VAL A 930 18.89 9.83 19.89
C VAL A 930 18.86 9.15 21.25
N VAL A 931 18.10 9.72 22.19
CA VAL A 931 18.09 9.29 23.59
C VAL A 931 16.66 9.11 24.11
N GLY A 932 16.47 8.06 24.92
CA GLY A 932 15.25 7.81 25.67
C GLY A 932 15.30 8.36 27.10
N ASP A 933 14.16 8.85 27.60
CA ASP A 933 14.01 9.37 28.96
C ASP A 933 13.54 8.30 29.97
N HIS A 934 12.68 7.38 29.54
CA HIS A 934 12.35 6.14 30.23
C HIS A 934 11.88 5.07 29.24
N GLY A 935 11.75 3.83 29.71
CA GLY A 935 11.02 2.78 29.01
C GLY A 935 9.64 2.54 29.63
N PHE A 936 9.01 1.41 29.29
CA PHE A 936 7.68 1.07 29.77
C PHE A 936 7.42 -0.44 29.74
N LEU A 937 6.44 -0.89 30.52
CA LEU A 937 5.87 -2.23 30.44
C LEU A 937 4.58 -2.20 29.61
N LEU A 938 4.43 -3.21 28.74
CA LEU A 938 3.24 -3.40 27.92
C LEU A 938 2.53 -4.69 28.33
N PHE A 939 1.24 -4.58 28.64
CA PHE A 939 0.38 -5.71 29.03
C PHE A 939 -0.81 -5.84 28.08
N ASP A 940 -1.00 -7.03 27.51
CA ASP A 940 -2.09 -7.30 26.55
C ASP A 940 -3.46 -7.48 27.23
N ARG A 941 -3.45 -8.04 28.45
CA ARG A 941 -4.59 -8.10 29.37
C ARG A 941 -4.10 -7.84 30.76
N VAL A 942 -4.57 -6.76 31.38
CA VAL A 942 -4.45 -6.60 32.83
C VAL A 942 -5.46 -7.54 33.46
N ALA A 943 -5.09 -8.80 33.65
CA ALA A 943 -5.70 -9.54 34.75
C ALA A 943 -5.42 -8.77 36.05
N ASP A 944 -6.18 -8.99 37.10
CA ASP A 944 -5.95 -8.38 38.42
C ASP A 944 -4.62 -8.82 39.08
N HIS A 945 -3.61 -9.21 38.30
CA HIS A 945 -2.29 -9.56 38.75
C HIS A 945 -1.72 -8.45 39.62
N GLY A 946 -1.60 -8.79 40.89
CA GLY A 946 -0.71 -8.14 41.84
C GLY A 946 -1.06 -6.70 42.17
N LYS A 947 -2.25 -6.15 41.91
CA LYS A 947 -2.55 -4.78 42.36
C LYS A 947 -2.42 -4.70 43.88
N VAL A 948 -1.32 -4.14 44.38
CA VAL A 948 -1.09 -4.00 45.82
C VAL A 948 -1.66 -2.67 46.29
N GLU A 949 -2.38 -2.72 47.39
CA GLU A 949 -2.89 -1.54 48.07
C GLU A 949 -1.81 -0.95 48.96
N LEU A 950 -1.63 0.37 48.89
CA LEU A 950 -0.75 1.12 49.78
C LEU A 950 -1.63 1.89 50.75
N ALA A 951 -1.29 1.90 52.04
CA ALA A 951 -1.99 2.67 53.06
C ALA A 951 -2.08 4.15 52.66
N GLN A 952 -3.24 4.78 52.78
CA GLN A 952 -3.54 6.05 52.09
C GLN A 952 -2.84 7.29 52.69
N ASP A 953 -2.32 7.22 53.92
CA ASP A 953 -2.08 8.42 54.72
C ASP A 953 -0.62 8.92 54.72
N GLN A 954 0.26 8.36 53.88
CA GLN A 954 1.72 8.59 53.97
C GLN A 954 2.41 9.03 52.66
N TRP A 955 1.66 9.22 51.57
CA TRP A 955 2.23 9.44 50.23
C TRP A 955 1.93 10.83 49.68
N LEU A 956 2.97 11.49 49.15
CA LEU A 956 2.87 12.77 48.44
C LEU A 956 2.29 12.58 47.03
N LYS A 957 2.66 11.49 46.37
CA LYS A 957 2.18 11.08 45.05
C LYS A 957 2.15 9.55 44.98
N LYS A 958 1.14 9.03 44.28
CA LYS A 958 1.00 7.61 43.96
C LYS A 958 0.69 7.45 42.48
N GLY A 959 1.48 6.65 41.78
CA GLY A 959 1.23 6.16 40.42
C GLY A 959 1.17 4.63 40.40
N PRO A 960 0.90 4.02 39.24
CA PRO A 960 0.83 2.55 39.11
C PRO A 960 2.14 1.84 39.45
N ARG A 961 3.30 2.50 39.26
CA ARG A 961 4.62 1.88 39.44
C ARG A 961 5.50 2.53 40.51
N TYR A 962 5.04 3.59 41.16
CA TYR A 962 5.80 4.26 42.21
C TYR A 962 4.90 5.02 43.19
N ALA A 963 5.42 5.27 44.39
CA ALA A 963 4.86 6.22 45.35
C ALA A 963 5.99 7.04 45.99
N ILE A 964 5.72 8.28 46.37
CA ILE A 964 6.73 9.20 46.93
C ILE A 964 6.34 9.59 48.35
N SER A 965 7.31 9.66 49.26
CA SER A 965 7.12 10.18 50.61
C SER A 965 8.36 10.95 51.10
N ARG A 966 8.18 11.84 52.09
CA ARG A 966 9.28 12.43 52.89
C ARG A 966 9.63 11.58 54.11
N GLN A 967 8.77 10.62 54.46
CA GLN A 967 8.99 9.71 55.58
C GLN A 967 9.32 8.32 55.07
N VAL A 968 10.19 7.61 55.79
CA VAL A 968 10.47 6.22 55.50
C VAL A 968 9.30 5.38 56.01
N ALA A 969 8.29 5.18 55.16
CA ALA A 969 7.19 4.27 55.47
C ALA A 969 7.73 2.83 55.61
N PRO A 970 7.33 2.07 56.66
CA PRO A 970 7.70 0.66 56.79
C PRO A 970 6.84 -0.20 55.85
N VAL A 971 7.25 -0.32 54.59
CA VAL A 971 6.57 -1.12 53.57
C VAL A 971 7.47 -2.23 53.02
N ALA A 972 6.87 -3.37 52.64
CA ALA A 972 7.56 -4.57 52.13
C ALA A 972 8.03 -4.45 50.65
N HIS A 973 8.32 -3.23 50.21
CA HIS A 973 8.59 -2.86 48.82
C HIS A 973 9.98 -2.26 48.67
N LEU A 974 10.46 -2.13 47.43
CA LEU A 974 11.73 -1.48 47.14
C LEU A 974 11.66 0.01 47.49
N ARG A 975 12.74 0.54 48.04
CA ARG A 975 12.85 1.96 48.41
C ARG A 975 14.21 2.52 48.03
N PHE A 976 14.20 3.69 47.39
CA PHE A 976 15.42 4.39 47.01
C PHE A 976 15.24 5.89 47.26
N PRO A 977 16.30 6.59 47.71
CA PRO A 977 16.27 8.05 47.74
C PRO A 977 16.11 8.59 46.32
N ILE A 978 15.31 9.65 46.15
CA ILE A 978 15.20 10.33 44.85
C ILE A 978 16.48 11.13 44.64
N LEU A 979 17.20 10.82 43.57
CA LEU A 979 18.45 11.50 43.21
C LEU A 979 18.18 13.00 43.01
N GLY A 980 19.03 13.86 43.58
CA GLY A 980 18.84 15.31 43.58
C GLY A 980 17.93 15.85 44.70
N SER A 981 17.31 14.97 45.51
CA SER A 981 16.50 15.38 46.67
C SER A 981 17.21 15.12 48.00
N LYS A 982 16.94 15.97 49.01
CA LYS A 982 17.44 15.80 50.39
C LYS A 982 16.50 14.96 51.27
N GLU A 983 15.21 14.91 50.93
CA GLU A 983 14.17 14.37 51.80
C GLU A 983 13.28 13.33 51.13
N LEU A 984 13.17 13.34 49.80
CA LEU A 984 12.23 12.47 49.09
C LEU A 984 12.76 11.05 48.93
N VAL A 985 11.90 10.09 49.24
CA VAL A 985 12.13 8.66 49.05
C VAL A 985 11.04 8.11 48.11
N GLY A 986 11.47 7.41 47.07
CA GLY A 986 10.60 6.64 46.18
C GLY A 986 10.39 5.22 46.70
N CYS A 987 9.14 4.76 46.66
CA CYS A 987 8.72 3.40 46.97
C CYS A 987 8.22 2.73 45.68
N PHE A 988 8.67 1.51 45.42
CA PHE A 988 8.46 0.81 44.15
C PHE A 988 8.01 -0.63 44.38
N PRO A 989 7.03 -1.13 43.60
CA PRO A 989 6.57 -2.51 43.70
C PRO A 989 7.66 -3.49 43.21
N ASN A 990 7.59 -4.74 43.67
CA ASN A 990 8.53 -5.78 43.25
C ASN A 990 8.22 -6.26 41.83
N GLY A 991 9.26 -6.56 41.04
CA GLY A 991 9.14 -6.97 39.65
C GLY A 991 8.23 -6.06 38.81
N ILE A 992 7.26 -6.69 38.14
CA ILE A 992 6.28 -6.03 37.25
C ILE A 992 4.95 -5.70 37.94
N ILE A 993 4.85 -5.86 39.26
CA ILE A 993 3.64 -5.62 40.04
C ILE A 993 3.22 -4.14 40.00
N CYS A 994 1.92 -3.83 40.00
CA CYS A 994 1.45 -2.43 40.06
C CYS A 994 0.80 -2.09 41.41
N PHE A 995 0.91 -0.85 41.85
CA PHE A 995 0.08 -0.31 42.92
C PHE A 995 -1.32 0.01 42.40
N LYS A 996 -2.33 -0.13 43.27
CA LYS A 996 -3.70 0.30 42.96
C LYS A 996 -3.79 1.82 42.92
N ALA A 997 -3.70 2.40 41.72
CA ALA A 997 -3.84 3.81 41.41
C ALA A 997 -4.91 4.06 40.33
N TRP A 998 -5.33 5.32 40.17
CA TRP A 998 -6.22 5.72 39.08
C TRP A 998 -5.43 5.77 37.76
N GLY A 999 -5.96 5.16 36.70
CA GLY A 999 -5.30 5.09 35.39
C GLY A 999 -5.47 3.73 34.69
N HIS A 1000 -5.02 3.65 33.44
CA HIS A 1000 -4.93 2.40 32.69
C HIS A 1000 -3.67 1.62 33.09
N TYR A 1001 -3.74 0.29 32.98
CA TYR A 1001 -2.65 -0.60 33.38
C TYR A 1001 -2.05 -1.37 32.19
N ASN A 1002 -2.52 -1.14 30.96
CA ASN A 1002 -2.01 -1.83 29.77
C ASN A 1002 -0.65 -1.27 29.32
N TYR A 1003 -0.37 -0.03 29.70
CA TYR A 1003 0.89 0.67 29.53
C TYR A 1003 1.22 1.32 30.87
N VAL A 1004 2.35 0.96 31.47
CA VAL A 1004 2.79 1.53 32.75
C VAL A 1004 4.29 1.78 32.74
N HIS A 1005 4.71 2.84 33.43
CA HIS A 1005 6.10 3.25 33.59
C HIS A 1005 6.27 3.92 34.96
N GLY A 1006 7.50 4.32 35.31
CA GLY A 1006 7.84 4.92 36.59
C GLY A 1006 8.45 3.94 37.61
N GLY A 1007 8.49 2.65 37.29
CA GLY A 1007 9.04 1.60 38.14
C GLY A 1007 10.49 1.22 37.83
N PRO A 1008 11.04 0.25 38.58
CA PRO A 1008 12.42 -0.16 38.45
C PRO A 1008 12.62 -1.34 37.50
N ALA A 1009 11.63 -1.78 36.70
CA ALA A 1009 11.80 -2.94 35.82
C ALA A 1009 12.90 -2.69 34.77
N LEU A 1010 13.59 -3.75 34.34
CA LEU A 1010 14.67 -3.65 33.34
C LEU A 1010 14.22 -2.90 32.07
N GLN A 1011 13.00 -3.19 31.59
CA GLN A 1011 12.37 -2.55 30.43
C GLN A 1011 12.00 -1.07 30.64
N GLU A 1012 11.87 -0.63 31.90
CA GLU A 1012 11.56 0.77 32.25
C GLU A 1012 12.83 1.61 32.42
N VAL A 1013 13.92 0.99 32.89
CA VAL A 1013 15.11 1.72 33.38
C VAL A 1013 16.35 1.60 32.51
N ILE A 1014 16.37 0.65 31.56
CA ILE A 1014 17.43 0.55 30.56
C ILE A 1014 16.91 1.20 29.27
N VAL A 1015 17.49 2.35 28.93
CA VAL A 1015 17.10 3.16 27.77
C VAL A 1015 18.28 3.33 26.80
N PRO A 1016 18.02 3.55 25.50
CA PRO A 1016 19.07 3.66 24.51
C PRO A 1016 19.65 5.07 24.43
N HIS A 1017 20.95 5.13 24.13
CA HIS A 1017 21.66 6.27 23.57
C HIS A 1017 22.25 5.86 22.23
N LEU A 1018 21.57 6.22 21.15
CA LEU A 1018 22.05 6.02 19.79
C LEU A 1018 22.91 7.23 19.38
N THR A 1019 24.05 6.98 18.75
CA THR A 1019 24.88 7.98 18.10
C THR A 1019 24.97 7.65 16.63
N VAL A 1020 24.72 8.64 15.77
CA VAL A 1020 24.74 8.55 14.32
C VAL A 1020 25.71 9.61 13.82
N ARG A 1021 26.76 9.16 13.15
CA ARG A 1021 27.76 10.03 12.53
C ARG A 1021 27.60 9.96 11.03
N SER A 1022 27.31 11.11 10.44
CA SER A 1022 27.33 11.26 8.99
C SER A 1022 28.69 11.84 8.60
N SER A 1023 29.31 11.26 7.57
CA SER A 1023 30.36 11.98 6.88
C SER A 1023 29.73 13.25 6.32
N PRO A 1024 30.39 14.42 6.42
CA PRO A 1024 29.84 15.66 5.88
C PRO A 1024 29.45 15.42 4.42
N LEU A 1025 28.15 15.37 4.15
CA LEU A 1025 27.63 15.22 2.81
C LEU A 1025 28.10 16.45 2.04
N SER A 1026 29.02 16.23 1.10
CA SER A 1026 29.33 17.27 0.16
C SER A 1026 28.12 17.45 -0.75
N LEU A 1027 27.34 18.50 -0.50
CA LEU A 1027 26.13 18.76 -1.26
C LEU A 1027 26.51 19.41 -2.60
N PRO A 1028 26.11 18.84 -3.74
CA PRO A 1028 26.33 19.47 -5.03
C PRO A 1028 25.71 20.88 -5.05
N VAL A 1029 26.34 21.86 -5.68
CA VAL A 1029 25.83 23.24 -5.75
C VAL A 1029 24.45 23.34 -6.42
N GLY A 1030 23.55 24.17 -5.90
CA GLY A 1030 22.32 24.53 -6.61
C GLY A 1030 22.64 25.31 -7.90
N ILE A 1031 21.70 25.38 -8.85
CA ILE A 1031 21.93 26.02 -10.16
C ILE A 1031 20.90 27.12 -10.40
N GLU A 1032 21.35 28.28 -10.83
CA GLU A 1032 20.53 29.36 -11.39
C GLU A 1032 20.91 29.61 -12.86
N ILE A 1033 19.93 29.90 -13.71
CA ILE A 1033 20.14 30.16 -15.14
C ILE A 1033 19.97 31.66 -15.42
N GLU A 1034 21.02 32.29 -15.93
CA GLU A 1034 21.03 33.65 -16.43
C GLU A 1034 21.17 33.64 -17.96
N ALA A 1035 20.15 34.14 -18.65
CA ALA A 1035 20.11 34.31 -20.10
C ALA A 1035 19.25 35.53 -20.45
N ASP A 1036 19.33 36.01 -21.69
CA ASP A 1036 18.45 37.07 -22.17
C ASP A 1036 17.02 36.54 -22.34
N SER A 1037 16.02 37.32 -21.91
CA SER A 1037 14.60 36.96 -22.04
C SER A 1037 14.08 37.04 -23.48
N GLU A 1038 14.81 37.71 -24.38
CA GLU A 1038 14.54 37.81 -25.81
C GLU A 1038 15.86 37.71 -26.60
N THR A 1039 15.89 36.91 -27.68
CA THR A 1039 17.04 36.84 -28.59
C THR A 1039 16.64 37.10 -30.04
N ARG A 1040 17.49 37.87 -30.75
CA ARG A 1040 17.37 38.18 -32.19
C ARG A 1040 18.39 37.45 -33.05
N VAL A 1041 19.21 36.60 -32.43
CA VAL A 1041 20.24 35.80 -33.09
C VAL A 1041 20.05 34.33 -32.75
N ALA A 1042 20.30 33.46 -33.71
CA ALA A 1042 20.16 32.01 -33.54
C ALA A 1042 21.18 31.40 -32.57
N PHE A 1043 22.23 32.15 -32.22
CA PHE A 1043 23.27 31.78 -31.26
C PHE A 1043 23.22 32.74 -30.07
N PHE A 1044 22.99 32.22 -28.86
CA PHE A 1044 22.82 33.03 -27.65
C PHE A 1044 23.52 32.38 -26.46
N LYS A 1045 23.84 33.22 -25.48
CA LYS A 1045 24.62 32.84 -24.31
C LYS A 1045 23.69 32.50 -23.14
N VAL A 1046 24.02 31.42 -22.45
CA VAL A 1046 23.42 31.01 -21.19
C VAL A 1046 24.53 30.89 -20.15
N THR A 1047 24.30 31.43 -18.95
CA THR A 1047 25.23 31.30 -17.83
C THR A 1047 24.56 30.51 -16.72
N LEU A 1048 25.19 29.39 -16.32
CA LEU A 1048 24.79 28.59 -15.17
C LEU A 1048 25.57 29.09 -13.94
N LYS A 1049 24.88 29.68 -12.98
CA LYS A 1049 25.48 30.17 -11.73
C LYS A 1049 25.31 29.14 -10.62
N PRO A 1050 26.38 28.76 -9.91
CA PRO A 1050 26.22 27.99 -8.68
C PRO A 1050 25.54 28.87 -7.62
N VAL A 1051 24.55 28.32 -6.94
CA VAL A 1051 23.84 28.93 -5.80
C VAL A 1051 23.83 27.96 -4.62
N GLN A 1052 23.59 28.47 -3.40
CA GLN A 1052 23.60 27.66 -2.17
C GLN A 1052 24.97 27.01 -1.88
N THR A 1053 26.05 27.77 -2.10
CA THR A 1053 27.45 27.32 -1.91
C THR A 1053 27.87 27.40 -0.44
N GLY A 1054 28.45 26.34 0.10
CA GLY A 1054 29.03 26.28 1.44
C GLY A 1054 30.41 25.60 1.45
N LEU A 1055 31.04 25.54 2.63
CA LEU A 1055 32.40 25.00 2.81
C LEU A 1055 32.58 23.54 2.37
N LEU A 1056 31.47 22.81 2.18
CA LEU A 1056 31.42 21.40 1.81
C LEU A 1056 30.77 21.18 0.44
N SER A 1057 30.45 22.23 -0.32
CA SER A 1057 29.79 22.06 -1.61
C SER A 1057 30.67 21.34 -2.63
N THR A 1058 30.07 20.53 -3.50
CA THR A 1058 30.75 19.88 -4.64
C THR A 1058 30.24 20.39 -5.98
N GLU A 1059 31.02 20.14 -7.03
CA GLU A 1059 30.59 20.36 -8.41
C GLU A 1059 29.33 19.54 -8.73
N ARG A 1060 28.48 20.08 -9.62
CA ARG A 1060 27.26 19.42 -10.05
C ARG A 1060 27.27 19.22 -11.56
N GLU A 1061 27.00 17.99 -11.99
CA GLU A 1061 26.79 17.69 -13.40
C GLU A 1061 25.35 17.99 -13.79
N VAL A 1062 25.18 18.82 -14.82
CA VAL A 1062 23.91 19.42 -15.22
C VAL A 1062 23.64 19.09 -16.69
N ARG A 1063 22.49 18.48 -16.96
CA ARG A 1063 21.95 18.34 -18.30
C ARG A 1063 21.11 19.57 -18.64
N LEU A 1064 21.64 20.43 -19.50
CA LEU A 1064 20.99 21.65 -19.97
C LEU A 1064 20.16 21.34 -21.23
N ALA A 1065 18.84 21.44 -21.14
CA ALA A 1065 17.90 21.21 -22.22
C ALA A 1065 17.28 22.53 -22.71
N LEU A 1066 17.18 22.70 -24.02
CA LEU A 1066 16.38 23.72 -24.67
C LEU A 1066 15.08 23.07 -25.14
N GLU A 1067 13.95 23.52 -24.60
CA GLU A 1067 12.67 22.84 -24.70
C GLU A 1067 11.57 23.78 -25.17
N ARG A 1068 10.59 23.23 -25.88
CA ARG A 1068 9.34 23.91 -26.21
C ARG A 1068 8.39 23.93 -25.01
N GLN A 1069 7.33 24.72 -25.11
CA GLN A 1069 6.33 24.83 -24.04
C GLN A 1069 5.61 23.49 -23.75
N ASP A 1070 5.46 22.62 -24.75
CA ASP A 1070 4.84 21.30 -24.65
C ASP A 1070 5.80 20.19 -24.14
N GLY A 1071 7.03 20.56 -23.77
CA GLY A 1071 8.07 19.63 -23.33
C GLY A 1071 8.86 18.98 -24.47
N GLY A 1072 8.63 19.38 -25.73
CA GLY A 1072 9.43 18.93 -26.86
C GLY A 1072 10.88 19.39 -26.75
N LEU A 1073 11.82 18.44 -26.70
CA LEU A 1073 13.25 18.73 -26.66
C LEU A 1073 13.72 19.28 -28.01
N VAL A 1074 14.27 20.49 -28.00
CA VAL A 1074 14.94 21.10 -29.16
C VAL A 1074 16.40 20.68 -29.18
N ARG A 1075 17.09 20.77 -28.04
CA ARG A 1075 18.52 20.44 -27.91
C ARG A 1075 18.89 20.15 -26.47
N GLU A 1076 19.96 19.41 -26.25
CA GLU A 1076 20.56 19.28 -24.92
C GLU A 1076 22.09 19.31 -24.95
N SER A 1077 22.69 19.61 -23.79
CA SER A 1077 24.11 19.49 -23.52
C SER A 1077 24.35 19.13 -22.06
N LEU A 1078 25.44 18.42 -21.77
CA LEU A 1078 25.92 18.16 -20.41
C LEU A 1078 27.01 19.17 -20.05
N GLU A 1079 26.91 19.76 -18.86
CA GLU A 1079 27.85 20.72 -18.31
C GLU A 1079 28.21 20.33 -16.86
N VAL A 1080 29.43 20.60 -16.42
CA VAL A 1080 29.83 20.46 -15.01
C VAL A 1080 29.96 21.85 -14.41
N VAL A 1081 29.12 22.18 -13.44
CA VAL A 1081 29.13 23.47 -12.75
C VAL A 1081 29.94 23.35 -11.47
N GLY A 1082 31.04 24.11 -11.40
CA GLY A 1082 31.91 24.18 -10.24
C GLY A 1082 31.29 24.93 -9.06
N ILE A 1083 32.03 25.02 -7.95
CA ILE A 1083 31.50 25.53 -6.69
C ILE A 1083 31.31 27.05 -6.71
N GLU A 1084 32.25 27.80 -7.28
CA GLU A 1084 32.22 29.27 -7.31
C GLU A 1084 32.10 29.84 -8.72
N GLU A 1085 32.64 29.13 -9.73
CA GLU A 1085 32.75 29.66 -11.09
C GLU A 1085 31.48 29.37 -11.91
N PRO A 1086 30.80 30.42 -12.43
CA PRO A 1086 29.70 30.23 -13.35
C PRO A 1086 30.15 29.59 -14.66
N VAL A 1087 29.35 28.67 -15.19
CA VAL A 1087 29.62 28.05 -16.49
C VAL A 1087 28.87 28.80 -17.58
N VAL A 1088 29.61 29.27 -18.58
CA VAL A 1088 29.04 29.94 -19.75
C VAL A 1088 28.91 28.95 -20.90
N LYS A 1089 27.67 28.69 -21.33
CA LYS A 1089 27.37 27.88 -22.49
C LYS A 1089 26.74 28.72 -23.59
N ASN A 1090 27.23 28.57 -24.81
CA ASN A 1090 26.54 29.11 -25.97
C ASN A 1090 25.65 28.05 -26.60
N LEU A 1091 24.36 28.36 -26.71
CA LEU A 1091 23.37 27.52 -27.36
C LEU A 1091 23.07 28.06 -28.76
N LYS A 1092 22.79 27.15 -29.69
CA LYS A 1092 22.46 27.48 -31.08
C LYS A 1092 21.21 26.74 -31.53
N VAL A 1093 20.28 27.49 -32.11
CA VAL A 1093 19.11 26.99 -32.83
C VAL A 1093 19.43 26.95 -34.32
N TYR A 1094 19.07 25.86 -34.99
CA TYR A 1094 19.26 25.64 -36.42
C TYR A 1094 17.92 25.70 -37.16
N PRO A 1095 17.91 25.99 -38.48
CA PRO A 1095 16.67 26.02 -39.25
C PRO A 1095 15.84 24.73 -39.16
N GLN A 1096 16.50 23.57 -39.07
CA GLN A 1096 15.85 22.26 -38.92
C GLN A 1096 15.13 22.05 -37.58
N ASP A 1097 15.42 22.88 -36.58
CA ASP A 1097 14.78 22.81 -35.26
C ASP A 1097 13.33 23.37 -35.31
N ASN A 1098 12.92 23.96 -36.45
CA ASN A 1098 11.57 24.45 -36.76
C ASN A 1098 10.98 25.36 -35.67
N VAL A 1099 11.77 26.33 -35.20
CA VAL A 1099 11.34 27.30 -34.17
C VAL A 1099 10.74 28.54 -34.87
N PRO A 1100 9.40 28.67 -34.97
CA PRO A 1100 8.75 29.85 -35.55
C PRO A 1100 9.14 31.17 -34.89
N TYR A 1101 9.09 32.22 -35.71
CA TYR A 1101 9.26 33.60 -35.26
C TYR A 1101 8.26 33.94 -34.15
N GLY A 1102 8.76 34.42 -33.02
CA GLY A 1102 7.97 34.79 -31.84
C GLY A 1102 7.74 33.67 -30.84
N GLU A 1103 8.19 32.43 -31.10
CA GLU A 1103 8.08 31.30 -30.16
C GLU A 1103 8.97 31.50 -28.93
N THR A 1104 8.49 31.07 -27.76
CA THR A 1104 9.26 31.06 -26.52
C THR A 1104 9.74 29.65 -26.24
N LEU A 1105 11.07 29.49 -26.14
CA LEU A 1105 11.68 28.25 -25.67
C LEU A 1105 12.11 28.41 -24.21
N TYR A 1106 12.33 27.29 -23.55
CA TYR A 1106 12.78 27.22 -22.17
C TYR A 1106 14.14 26.55 -22.11
N VAL A 1107 15.10 27.22 -21.50
CA VAL A 1107 16.36 26.60 -21.09
C VAL A 1107 16.14 26.02 -19.71
N THR A 1108 16.19 24.69 -19.61
CA THR A 1108 15.94 23.94 -18.39
C THR A 1108 17.23 23.20 -17.99
N ALA A 1109 17.70 23.40 -16.76
CA ALA A 1109 18.81 22.64 -16.18
C ALA A 1109 18.25 21.47 -15.37
N TYR A 1110 18.73 20.26 -15.65
CA TYR A 1110 18.42 19.04 -14.91
C TYR A 1110 19.67 18.49 -14.23
N ASP A 1111 19.52 17.85 -13.08
CA ASP A 1111 20.56 17.03 -12.50
C ASP A 1111 20.83 15.84 -13.43
N ALA A 1112 22.09 15.65 -13.83
CA ALA A 1112 22.45 14.62 -14.80
C ALA A 1112 22.29 13.19 -14.25
N GLN A 1113 22.34 13.01 -12.92
CA GLN A 1113 22.24 11.71 -12.27
C GLN A 1113 20.82 11.37 -11.86
N THR A 1114 20.10 12.32 -11.24
CA THR A 1114 18.76 12.08 -10.68
C THR A 1114 17.64 12.44 -11.66
N GLY A 1115 17.92 13.29 -12.65
CA GLY A 1115 16.92 13.82 -13.58
C GLY A 1115 16.03 14.91 -12.98
N GLU A 1116 16.31 15.38 -11.76
CA GLU A 1116 15.56 16.45 -11.10
C GLU A 1116 15.75 17.79 -11.84
N ARG A 1117 14.69 18.58 -12.00
CA ARG A 1117 14.78 19.92 -12.60
C ARG A 1117 15.34 20.92 -11.59
N LEU A 1118 16.52 21.45 -11.88
CA LEU A 1118 17.24 22.39 -11.02
C LEU A 1118 16.83 23.85 -11.25
N ALA A 1119 16.70 24.26 -12.51
CA ALA A 1119 16.33 25.63 -12.88
C ALA A 1119 15.68 25.67 -14.27
N ARG A 1120 14.92 26.73 -14.55
CA ARG A 1120 14.28 26.95 -15.86
C ARG A 1120 14.20 28.44 -16.18
N HIS A 1121 14.59 28.82 -17.39
CA HIS A 1121 14.58 30.20 -17.89
C HIS A 1121 13.88 30.28 -19.25
N ALA A 1122 12.96 31.23 -19.44
CA ALA A 1122 12.23 31.40 -20.70
C ALA A 1122 12.94 32.41 -21.61
N ILE A 1123 13.08 32.07 -22.90
CA ILE A 1123 13.73 32.90 -23.91
C ILE A 1123 12.80 32.99 -25.13
N ARG A 1124 12.38 34.22 -25.46
CA ARG A 1124 11.57 34.50 -26.63
C ARG A 1124 12.44 34.70 -27.87
N PHE A 1125 12.16 33.97 -28.96
CA PHE A 1125 12.90 34.09 -30.20
C PHE A 1125 12.23 35.11 -31.12
N VAL A 1126 12.94 36.19 -31.41
CA VAL A 1126 12.54 37.23 -32.37
C VAL A 1126 13.51 37.19 -33.54
N VAL A 1127 13.77 35.97 -34.02
CA VAL A 1127 14.65 35.66 -35.15
C VAL A 1127 13.78 35.17 -36.29
N SER A 1128 13.84 35.82 -37.46
CA SER A 1128 13.37 35.19 -38.69
C SER A 1128 14.48 34.24 -39.15
N LEU A 1129 14.26 32.93 -39.05
CA LEU A 1129 15.21 31.92 -39.54
C LEU A 1129 15.13 31.73 -41.07
N GLU A 1130 14.32 32.54 -41.78
CA GLU A 1130 14.10 32.46 -43.24
C GLU A 1130 15.12 33.25 -44.10
N LEU A 1131 16.29 33.62 -43.57
CA LEU A 1131 17.38 34.24 -44.36
C LEU A 1131 18.70 33.47 -44.26
#